data_AF-A0A819FEX5-F1
#
_entry.id   AF-A0A819FEX5-F1
#
_cell.length_a   1.000
_cell.length_b   1.000
_cell.length_c   1.000
_cell.angle_alpha   90.00
_cell.angle_beta   90.00
_cell.angle_gamma   90.00
#
_symmetry.space_group_name_H-M   'P 1'
#
loop_
_entity.id
_entity.type
_entity.pdbx_description
1 polymer ?
#
loop_
_entity_poly.entity_id
_entity_poly.type
_entity_poly.pdbx_seq_one_letter_code
_entity_poly.pdbx_strand_id
1 'polypeptide(L)'
;MLNIIEKDVDKAIESVQEYYTTIETNLDSVIEQIQSALTNPTDDKFIKTSIQNTLKPLAKQYSDKHKDLHGSISKIGKTIDKSFQSDFGNVPITELFDTPEKFKLIYMIICEDLYRQGRMSIADKLIEESKLNDNDLFNLEKNFLEEINMILENLREKNLLPAIDWCVRHRSELNKTNSLLEFYLHKMRFVQLLQSGSFNEAKTYLTNLRQYSIMNGQCEQDVNQLMGALVFAQRDLSKSPYKYLLEPHLWLQLSELFMQQAFQQVGLAQDSPLYVVMKIGFQALPALMSIVNAMQNTQVCHILSKDELPIEIDVGQEHRYHSVFACPILRQQTTDQNPPMKLVCGHVISKDALNKLSIQNKLKCPYCPLEQSPSDARQLKYFDPLDYNLSADFRLTKLSDLKGRGCKVPRDVLHRLLEGLQTADKNGYGDGQHHQGLMPESKPTPVVGIGLDSCVIPIRHGGLFLVQSTAFFYPLVDDPYVMGKIACANVLSDVYAMGAVEVDNMLMLLSTSNKMTEKERDTIMPLILQGFKECAEEAGTTVQGGQTVINPWLIVGGVATAVCTQNEIIIPENAIVGDVLVLTKPLGTQVAVSAHQWLENPDRWNRIKSVISEDDVRKAYQRAMNSMARLNKIGASLMHKYNAHACTDVTGFGLLGHAQNLAKHQKHDVSFVIHNLPIIAKMATISKACGNAFGLLQGTSAETSGGLLVVLPREQAAAYCKDIQAQEGYQAWIIGVVEKGGRTAKIIDKPRIIEVPAKDTEGELW
;
A
#
# COMPACT_ATOMS: atom_id res chain seq x y z
N MET A 1 13.42 -27.74 -14.81
CA MET A 1 13.54 -28.88 -15.75
C MET A 1 14.01 -28.42 -17.13
N LEU A 2 13.39 -27.41 -17.75
CA LEU A 2 13.79 -26.86 -19.05
C LEU A 2 15.28 -26.44 -19.12
N ASN A 3 15.82 -25.75 -18.11
CA ASN A 3 17.22 -25.29 -18.11
C ASN A 3 18.27 -26.42 -18.23
N ILE A 4 17.96 -27.66 -17.81
CA ILE A 4 18.89 -28.79 -17.93
C ILE A 4 18.93 -29.30 -19.36
N ILE A 5 17.76 -29.36 -20.00
CA ILE A 5 17.60 -29.77 -21.40
C ILE A 5 18.20 -28.71 -22.31
N GLU A 6 17.93 -27.44 -22.06
CA GLU A 6 18.46 -26.30 -22.81
C GLU A 6 20.00 -26.30 -22.79
N LYS A 7 20.61 -26.52 -21.61
CA LYS A 7 22.07 -26.66 -21.48
C LYS A 7 22.66 -27.86 -22.25
N ASP A 8 21.96 -28.99 -22.31
CA ASP A 8 22.40 -30.16 -23.07
C ASP A 8 22.21 -29.96 -24.60
N VAL A 9 21.18 -29.19 -25.00
CA VAL A 9 20.93 -28.77 -26.39
C VAL A 9 21.98 -27.76 -26.86
N ASP A 10 22.28 -26.73 -26.07
CA ASP A 10 23.29 -25.72 -26.37
C ASP A 10 24.67 -26.36 -26.59
N LYS A 11 25.05 -27.29 -25.70
CA LYS A 11 26.29 -28.07 -25.87
C LYS A 11 26.32 -28.92 -27.14
N ALA A 12 25.18 -29.48 -27.54
CA ALA A 12 25.08 -30.22 -28.79
C ALA A 12 25.22 -29.27 -29.99
N ILE A 13 24.60 -28.09 -29.94
CA ILE A 13 24.73 -27.05 -30.97
C ILE A 13 26.20 -26.57 -31.08
N GLU A 14 26.87 -26.30 -29.96
CA GLU A 14 28.29 -25.95 -29.92
C GLU A 14 29.16 -27.04 -30.57
N SER A 15 28.89 -28.31 -30.24
CA SER A 15 29.61 -29.46 -30.81
C SER A 15 29.38 -29.59 -32.33
N VAL A 16 28.17 -29.29 -32.81
CA VAL A 16 27.85 -29.28 -34.25
C VAL A 16 28.56 -28.12 -34.95
N GLN A 17 28.57 -26.92 -34.35
CA GLN A 17 29.24 -25.75 -34.91
C GLN A 17 30.75 -25.97 -35.02
N GLU A 18 31.38 -26.49 -33.96
CA GLU A 18 32.81 -26.83 -33.97
C GLU A 18 33.13 -27.89 -35.04
N TYR A 19 32.22 -28.85 -35.24
CA TYR A 19 32.34 -29.85 -36.30
C TYR A 19 32.29 -29.22 -37.70
N TYR A 20 31.34 -28.32 -37.96
CA TYR A 20 31.24 -27.61 -39.25
C TYR A 20 32.48 -26.75 -39.52
N THR A 21 32.94 -25.97 -38.54
CA THR A 21 34.14 -25.13 -38.69
C THR A 21 35.39 -25.97 -38.96
N THR A 22 35.51 -27.14 -38.32
CA THR A 22 36.61 -28.09 -38.59
C THR A 22 36.54 -28.66 -40.01
N ILE A 23 35.34 -28.95 -40.52
CA ILE A 23 35.16 -29.43 -41.90
C ILE A 23 35.55 -28.36 -42.90
N GLU A 24 35.09 -27.12 -42.71
CA GLU A 24 35.40 -25.99 -43.60
C GLU A 24 36.91 -25.75 -43.68
N THR A 25 37.59 -25.63 -42.53
CA THR A 25 39.04 -25.44 -42.50
C THR A 25 39.83 -26.59 -43.15
N ASN A 26 39.40 -27.83 -42.95
CA ASN A 26 40.03 -28.98 -43.59
C ASN A 26 39.77 -29.02 -45.11
N LEU A 27 38.57 -28.65 -45.57
CA LEU A 27 38.23 -28.55 -46.99
C LEU A 27 39.05 -27.45 -47.66
N ASP A 28 39.17 -26.29 -47.03
CA ASP A 28 39.99 -25.18 -47.52
C ASP A 28 41.46 -25.60 -47.65
N SER A 29 42.01 -26.29 -46.65
CA SER A 29 43.38 -26.82 -46.70
C SER A 29 43.57 -27.83 -47.84
N VAL A 30 42.59 -28.72 -48.08
CA VAL A 30 42.64 -29.66 -49.20
C VAL A 30 42.55 -28.93 -50.55
N ILE A 31 41.71 -27.89 -50.65
CA ILE A 31 41.61 -27.05 -51.85
C ILE A 31 42.93 -26.34 -52.13
N GLU A 32 43.58 -25.76 -51.11
CA GLU A 32 44.91 -25.14 -51.24
C GLU A 32 45.98 -26.16 -51.67
N GLN A 33 45.96 -27.38 -51.12
CA GLN A 33 46.87 -28.45 -51.54
C GLN A 33 46.65 -28.84 -53.02
N ILE A 34 45.39 -28.89 -53.47
CA ILE A 34 45.06 -29.16 -54.88
C ILE A 34 45.52 -28.00 -55.78
N GLN A 35 45.29 -26.76 -55.38
CA GLN A 35 45.71 -25.56 -56.14
C GLN A 35 47.24 -25.43 -56.24
N SER A 36 47.96 -25.76 -55.17
CA SER A 36 49.43 -25.79 -55.16
C SER A 36 50.02 -26.95 -55.98
N ALA A 37 49.34 -28.10 -56.02
CA ALA A 37 49.72 -29.23 -56.89
C ALA A 37 49.46 -28.93 -58.38
N LEU A 38 48.41 -28.15 -58.71
CA LEU A 38 48.10 -27.73 -60.08
C LEU A 38 49.10 -26.72 -60.65
N THR A 39 49.85 -26.00 -59.80
CA THR A 39 50.82 -24.97 -60.19
C THR A 39 52.24 -25.52 -60.39
N ASN A 40 52.55 -26.74 -59.93
CA ASN A 40 53.83 -27.44 -60.15
C ASN A 40 53.60 -28.81 -60.83
N PRO A 41 53.95 -28.99 -62.12
CA PRO A 41 53.65 -30.23 -62.84
C PRO A 41 54.56 -31.37 -62.35
N THR A 42 54.03 -32.22 -61.49
CA THR A 42 54.59 -33.54 -61.16
C THR A 42 53.54 -34.61 -61.40
N ASP A 43 54.03 -35.82 -61.72
CA ASP A 43 53.30 -37.00 -62.22
C ASP A 43 51.86 -37.14 -61.67
N ASP A 44 50.87 -37.21 -62.56
CA ASP A 44 49.42 -37.27 -62.25
C ASP A 44 49.08 -38.39 -61.25
N LYS A 45 49.88 -39.47 -61.28
CA LYS A 45 49.77 -40.62 -60.38
C LYS A 45 50.18 -40.28 -58.95
N PHE A 46 51.14 -39.38 -58.75
CA PHE A 46 51.59 -38.90 -57.45
C PHE A 46 50.55 -37.98 -56.81
N ILE A 47 49.99 -37.04 -57.57
CA ILE A 47 48.92 -36.13 -57.11
C ILE A 47 47.70 -36.94 -56.66
N LYS A 48 47.25 -37.90 -57.48
CA LYS A 48 46.11 -38.77 -57.14
C LYS A 48 46.35 -39.59 -55.88
N THR A 49 47.56 -40.12 -55.70
CA THR A 49 47.92 -40.93 -54.52
C THR A 49 48.02 -40.06 -53.27
N SER A 50 48.59 -38.85 -53.37
CA SER A 50 48.69 -37.90 -52.26
C SER A 50 47.31 -37.43 -51.79
N ILE A 51 46.43 -37.05 -52.71
CA ILE A 51 45.05 -36.67 -52.39
C ILE A 51 44.28 -37.84 -51.76
N GLN A 52 44.43 -39.06 -52.27
CA GLN A 52 43.79 -40.25 -51.67
C GLN A 52 44.30 -40.55 -50.26
N ASN A 53 45.59 -40.32 -50.01
CA ASN A 53 46.19 -40.51 -48.69
C ASN A 53 45.75 -39.43 -47.68
N THR A 54 45.34 -38.25 -48.13
CA THR A 54 44.76 -37.20 -47.27
C THR A 54 43.25 -37.39 -47.06
N LEU A 55 42.50 -37.74 -48.11
CA LEU A 55 41.03 -37.87 -48.03
C LEU A 55 40.55 -39.08 -47.24
N LYS A 56 41.25 -40.23 -47.31
CA LYS A 56 40.87 -41.44 -46.56
C LYS A 56 40.88 -41.24 -45.03
N PRO A 57 41.94 -40.70 -44.42
CA PRO A 57 41.94 -40.43 -42.98
C PRO A 57 40.93 -39.34 -42.59
N LEU A 58 40.75 -38.29 -43.41
CA LEU A 58 39.70 -37.28 -43.17
C LEU A 58 38.30 -37.89 -43.20
N ALA A 59 37.99 -38.73 -44.18
CA ALA A 59 36.70 -39.43 -44.27
C ALA A 59 36.45 -40.33 -43.06
N LYS A 60 37.49 -41.02 -42.57
CA LYS A 60 37.41 -41.82 -41.34
C LYS A 60 37.18 -40.93 -40.11
N GLN A 61 37.93 -39.83 -39.99
CA GLN A 61 37.79 -38.86 -38.91
C GLN A 61 36.37 -38.25 -38.86
N TYR A 62 35.78 -37.93 -40.01
CA TYR A 62 34.40 -37.44 -40.08
C TYR A 62 33.38 -38.50 -39.73
N SER A 63 33.59 -39.76 -40.16
CA SER A 63 32.72 -40.86 -39.76
C SER A 63 32.75 -41.11 -38.24
N ASP A 64 33.93 -41.03 -37.62
CA ASP A 64 34.09 -41.22 -36.18
C ASP A 64 33.48 -40.05 -35.39
N LYS A 65 33.74 -38.79 -35.79
CA LYS A 65 33.09 -37.60 -35.19
C LYS A 65 31.57 -37.60 -35.37
N HIS A 66 31.04 -38.08 -36.49
CA HIS A 66 29.59 -38.20 -36.71
C HIS A 66 28.94 -39.21 -35.74
N LYS A 67 29.63 -40.30 -35.38
CA LYS A 67 29.15 -41.24 -34.35
C LYS A 67 29.11 -40.59 -32.97
N ASP A 68 30.09 -39.76 -32.64
CA ASP A 68 30.11 -39.02 -31.38
C ASP A 68 28.92 -38.06 -31.26
N LEU A 69 28.53 -37.42 -32.37
CA LEU A 69 27.33 -36.57 -32.44
C LEU A 69 26.05 -37.34 -32.10
N HIS A 70 25.91 -38.57 -32.60
CA HIS A 70 24.78 -39.43 -32.28
C HIS A 70 24.70 -39.74 -30.78
N GLY A 71 25.84 -39.86 -30.10
CA GLY A 71 25.90 -40.02 -28.65
C GLY A 71 25.33 -38.81 -27.90
N SER A 72 25.71 -37.59 -28.30
CA SER A 72 25.19 -36.34 -27.72
C SER A 72 23.69 -36.17 -27.96
N ILE A 73 23.20 -36.46 -29.16
CA ILE A 73 21.77 -36.40 -29.50
C ILE A 73 20.97 -37.46 -28.72
N SER A 74 21.48 -38.69 -28.62
CA SER A 74 20.84 -39.74 -27.83
C SER A 74 20.77 -39.40 -26.34
N LYS A 75 21.78 -38.70 -25.81
CA LYS A 75 21.79 -38.21 -24.42
C LYS A 75 20.70 -37.18 -24.18
N ILE A 76 20.48 -36.24 -25.11
CA ILE A 76 19.36 -35.30 -25.05
C ILE A 76 18.03 -36.06 -24.97
N GLY A 77 17.83 -37.08 -25.82
CA GLY A 77 16.64 -37.95 -25.77
C GLY A 77 16.43 -38.59 -24.40
N LYS A 78 17.48 -39.18 -23.82
CA LYS A 78 17.41 -39.77 -22.46
C LYS A 78 17.15 -38.72 -21.37
N THR A 79 17.72 -37.52 -21.49
CA THR A 79 17.47 -36.42 -20.54
C THR A 79 16.02 -35.93 -20.64
N ILE A 80 15.46 -35.86 -21.85
CA ILE A 80 14.04 -35.55 -22.10
C ILE A 80 13.17 -36.63 -21.44
N ASP A 81 13.41 -37.91 -21.74
CA ASP A 81 12.63 -39.02 -21.18
C ASP A 81 12.63 -38.99 -19.64
N LYS A 82 13.81 -38.78 -19.04
CA LYS A 82 13.97 -38.69 -17.58
C LYS A 82 13.30 -37.46 -16.96
N SER A 83 13.19 -36.36 -17.71
CA SER A 83 12.64 -35.08 -17.21
C SER A 83 11.13 -34.99 -17.38
N PHE A 84 10.55 -35.70 -18.35
CA PHE A 84 9.12 -35.61 -18.68
C PHE A 84 8.30 -36.87 -18.37
N GLN A 85 8.91 -38.03 -18.10
CA GLN A 85 8.21 -39.18 -17.52
C GLN A 85 8.13 -39.06 -16.00
N SER A 86 7.18 -38.28 -15.52
CA SER A 86 6.72 -38.35 -14.14
C SER A 86 5.33 -38.99 -14.15
N ASP A 87 5.13 -40.08 -13.41
CA ASP A 87 3.79 -40.67 -13.25
C ASP A 87 2.95 -39.76 -12.34
N PHE A 88 2.11 -38.94 -12.97
CA PHE A 88 1.20 -38.02 -12.28
C PHE A 88 -0.11 -38.69 -11.83
N GLY A 89 -0.34 -39.96 -12.22
CA GLY A 89 -1.58 -40.68 -11.91
C GLY A 89 -1.78 -40.98 -10.42
N ASN A 90 -0.71 -40.89 -9.62
CA ASN A 90 -0.76 -41.10 -8.17
C ASN A 90 -1.19 -39.87 -7.37
N VAL A 91 -1.34 -38.70 -8.00
CA VAL A 91 -1.90 -37.50 -7.33
C VAL A 91 -3.41 -37.70 -7.21
N PRO A 92 -3.96 -37.87 -5.99
CA PRO A 92 -5.33 -38.32 -5.81
C PRO A 92 -6.31 -37.20 -6.15
N ILE A 93 -6.90 -37.25 -7.35
CA ILE A 93 -8.08 -36.45 -7.67
C ILE A 93 -9.02 -37.28 -8.57
N THR A 94 -9.53 -38.38 -8.03
CA THR A 94 -10.28 -39.38 -8.81
C THR A 94 -11.75 -39.03 -9.08
N GLU A 95 -12.25 -37.88 -8.61
CA GLU A 95 -13.68 -37.52 -8.72
C GLU A 95 -13.95 -36.08 -9.20
N LEU A 96 -12.92 -35.31 -9.59
CA LEU A 96 -13.14 -33.89 -9.91
C LEU A 96 -13.96 -33.69 -11.18
N PHE A 97 -13.87 -34.60 -12.15
CA PHE A 97 -14.47 -34.44 -13.47
C PHE A 97 -15.60 -35.44 -13.76
N ASP A 98 -16.07 -36.20 -12.77
CA ASP A 98 -17.02 -37.30 -13.00
C ASP A 98 -18.43 -36.87 -13.45
N THR A 99 -18.74 -35.57 -13.35
CA THR A 99 -20.05 -35.05 -13.78
C THR A 99 -19.99 -34.49 -15.20
N PRO A 100 -20.99 -34.78 -16.05
CA PRO A 100 -21.10 -34.20 -17.39
C PRO A 100 -21.05 -32.67 -17.41
N GLU A 101 -21.53 -32.03 -16.34
CA GLU A 101 -21.52 -30.57 -16.16
C GLU A 101 -20.10 -30.01 -15.98
N LYS A 102 -19.22 -30.71 -15.26
CA LYS A 102 -17.84 -30.28 -15.07
C LYS A 102 -16.98 -30.50 -16.31
N PHE A 103 -17.26 -31.56 -17.08
CA PHE A 103 -16.65 -31.73 -18.41
C PHE A 103 -17.03 -30.58 -19.36
N LYS A 104 -18.28 -30.09 -19.30
CA LYS A 104 -18.68 -28.90 -20.08
C LYS A 104 -17.88 -27.67 -19.72
N LEU A 105 -17.64 -27.43 -18.43
CA LEU A 105 -16.81 -26.30 -17.97
C LEU A 105 -15.38 -26.37 -18.52
N ILE A 106 -14.79 -27.57 -18.59
CA ILE A 106 -13.46 -27.76 -19.21
C ILE A 106 -13.52 -27.38 -20.69
N TYR A 107 -14.51 -27.89 -21.44
CA TYR A 107 -14.65 -27.55 -22.85
C TYR A 107 -14.85 -26.04 -23.05
N MET A 108 -15.63 -25.38 -22.19
CA MET A 108 -15.80 -23.93 -22.22
C MET A 108 -14.46 -23.21 -22.00
N ILE A 109 -13.71 -23.56 -20.95
CA ILE A 109 -12.41 -22.94 -20.64
C ILE A 109 -11.40 -23.14 -21.79
N ILE A 110 -11.39 -24.32 -22.42
CA ILE A 110 -10.54 -24.60 -23.60
C ILE A 110 -11.00 -23.79 -24.81
N CYS A 111 -12.29 -23.73 -25.09
CA CYS A 111 -12.83 -22.92 -26.19
C CYS A 111 -12.53 -21.44 -25.99
N GLU A 112 -12.68 -20.92 -24.78
CA GLU A 112 -12.35 -19.53 -24.43
C GLU A 112 -10.87 -19.23 -24.70
N ASP A 113 -9.97 -20.11 -24.26
CA ASP A 113 -8.53 -19.97 -24.49
C ASP A 113 -8.17 -20.04 -25.99
N LEU A 114 -8.78 -20.98 -26.73
CA LEU A 114 -8.60 -21.09 -28.18
C LEU A 114 -9.10 -19.85 -28.92
N TYR A 115 -10.25 -19.30 -28.53
CA TYR A 115 -10.73 -18.03 -29.05
C TYR A 115 -9.76 -16.91 -28.70
N ARG A 116 -9.31 -16.76 -27.45
CA ARG A 116 -8.32 -15.74 -27.07
C ARG A 116 -6.99 -15.84 -27.85
N GLN A 117 -6.61 -17.04 -28.29
CA GLN A 117 -5.43 -17.28 -29.13
C GLN A 117 -5.68 -17.11 -30.65
N GLY A 118 -6.91 -16.79 -31.06
CA GLY A 118 -7.31 -16.65 -32.47
C GLY A 118 -7.46 -17.98 -33.22
N ARG A 119 -7.61 -19.11 -32.51
CA ARG A 119 -7.81 -20.45 -33.10
C ARG A 119 -9.29 -20.79 -33.23
N MET A 120 -10.05 -19.93 -33.92
CA MET A 120 -11.51 -20.00 -34.00
C MET A 120 -12.02 -21.30 -34.61
N SER A 121 -11.43 -21.73 -35.73
CA SER A 121 -11.87 -22.95 -36.43
C SER A 121 -11.76 -24.21 -35.57
N ILE A 122 -10.77 -24.25 -34.67
CA ILE A 122 -10.57 -25.35 -33.73
C ILE A 122 -11.60 -25.25 -32.60
N ALA A 123 -11.83 -24.05 -32.06
CA ALA A 123 -12.84 -23.82 -31.03
C ALA A 123 -14.26 -24.15 -31.52
N ASP A 124 -14.63 -23.72 -32.73
CA ASP A 124 -15.93 -24.00 -33.35
C ASP A 124 -16.14 -25.51 -33.53
N LYS A 125 -15.11 -26.23 -33.98
CA LYS A 125 -15.18 -27.68 -34.14
C LYS A 125 -15.33 -28.38 -32.79
N LEU A 126 -14.62 -27.91 -31.76
CA LEU A 126 -14.72 -28.44 -30.40
C LEU A 126 -16.12 -28.18 -29.81
N ILE A 127 -16.72 -27.01 -30.06
CA ILE A 127 -18.10 -26.69 -29.66
C ILE A 127 -19.10 -27.65 -30.32
N GLU A 128 -18.96 -27.90 -31.61
CA GLU A 128 -19.81 -28.82 -32.37
C GLU A 128 -19.72 -30.25 -31.81
N GLU A 129 -18.50 -30.74 -31.55
CA GLU A 129 -18.26 -32.09 -31.03
C GLU A 129 -18.69 -32.25 -29.57
N SER A 130 -18.54 -31.21 -28.74
CA SER A 130 -18.88 -31.23 -27.31
C SER A 130 -20.35 -30.95 -27.00
N LYS A 131 -21.15 -30.53 -27.99
CA LYS A 131 -22.58 -30.21 -27.86
C LYS A 131 -22.88 -29.13 -26.80
N LEU A 132 -22.04 -28.10 -26.74
CA LEU A 132 -22.31 -26.90 -25.93
C LEU A 132 -23.55 -26.17 -26.47
N ASN A 133 -24.36 -25.59 -25.57
CA ASN A 133 -25.60 -24.92 -25.93
C ASN A 133 -25.42 -23.39 -26.08
N ASP A 134 -26.45 -22.69 -26.55
CA ASP A 134 -26.40 -21.23 -26.78
C ASP A 134 -26.12 -20.40 -25.51
N ASN A 135 -26.51 -20.88 -24.32
CA ASN A 135 -26.18 -20.20 -23.06
C ASN A 135 -24.69 -20.36 -22.70
N ASP A 136 -24.09 -21.51 -23.02
CA ASP A 136 -22.66 -21.75 -22.83
C ASP A 136 -21.84 -20.83 -23.75
N LEU A 137 -22.33 -20.59 -24.98
CA LEU A 137 -21.73 -19.67 -25.95
C LEU A 137 -21.86 -18.20 -25.54
N PHE A 138 -22.97 -17.82 -24.91
CA PHE A 138 -23.16 -16.48 -24.33
C PHE A 138 -22.15 -16.22 -23.21
N ASN A 139 -21.92 -17.20 -22.34
CA ASN A 139 -20.91 -17.11 -21.27
C ASN A 139 -19.47 -17.02 -21.79
N LEU A 140 -19.21 -17.45 -23.03
CA LEU A 140 -17.90 -17.36 -23.69
C LEU A 140 -17.67 -16.02 -24.40
N GLU A 141 -18.66 -15.11 -24.41
CA GLU A 141 -18.61 -13.84 -25.13
C GLU A 141 -18.11 -13.98 -26.59
N LYS A 142 -18.52 -15.07 -27.25
CA LYS A 142 -17.96 -15.49 -28.55
C LYS A 142 -17.87 -14.37 -29.58
N ASN A 143 -18.95 -13.61 -29.78
CA ASN A 143 -19.01 -12.52 -30.77
C ASN A 143 -17.99 -11.41 -30.47
N PHE A 144 -17.77 -11.11 -29.19
CA PHE A 144 -16.78 -10.13 -28.77
C PHE A 144 -15.36 -10.66 -29.00
N LEU A 145 -15.07 -11.91 -28.62
CA LEU A 145 -13.77 -12.53 -28.88
C LEU A 145 -13.46 -12.62 -30.38
N GLU A 146 -14.46 -12.89 -31.22
CA GLU A 146 -14.31 -12.88 -32.68
C GLU A 146 -13.88 -11.50 -33.21
N GLU A 147 -14.55 -10.44 -32.76
CA GLU A 147 -14.23 -9.06 -33.12
C GLU A 147 -12.81 -8.67 -32.68
N ILE A 148 -12.42 -8.98 -31.43
CA ILE A 148 -11.11 -8.64 -30.90
C ILE A 148 -9.98 -9.34 -31.66
N ASN A 149 -10.14 -10.62 -31.99
CA ASN A 149 -9.14 -11.34 -32.77
C ASN A 149 -8.99 -10.80 -34.19
N MET A 150 -10.10 -10.47 -34.86
CA MET A 150 -10.06 -9.82 -36.17
C MET A 150 -9.23 -8.52 -36.09
N ILE A 151 -9.44 -7.72 -35.03
CA ILE A 151 -8.68 -6.48 -34.83
C ILE A 151 -7.20 -6.78 -34.56
N LEU A 152 -6.88 -7.77 -33.71
CA LEU A 152 -5.50 -8.16 -33.41
C LEU A 152 -4.75 -8.70 -34.65
N GLU A 153 -5.42 -9.45 -35.53
CA GLU A 153 -4.85 -9.90 -36.80
C GLU A 153 -4.56 -8.72 -37.72
N ASN A 154 -5.49 -7.77 -37.84
CA ASN A 154 -5.28 -6.53 -38.57
C ASN A 154 -4.10 -5.71 -38.00
N LEU A 155 -3.96 -5.64 -36.66
CA LEU A 155 -2.82 -4.98 -36.03
C LEU A 155 -1.47 -5.66 -36.38
N ARG A 156 -1.44 -7.01 -36.47
CA ARG A 156 -0.25 -7.75 -36.92
C ARG A 156 0.11 -7.46 -38.38
N GLU A 157 -0.90 -7.30 -39.23
CA GLU A 157 -0.74 -6.87 -40.63
C GLU A 157 -0.46 -5.37 -40.78
N LYS A 158 -0.31 -4.64 -39.66
CA LYS A 158 -0.09 -3.18 -39.59
C LYS A 158 -1.29 -2.37 -40.11
N ASN A 159 -2.49 -2.94 -40.11
CA ASN A 159 -3.73 -2.23 -40.35
C ASN A 159 -4.34 -1.72 -39.04
N LEU A 160 -4.29 -0.41 -38.82
CA LEU A 160 -4.77 0.25 -37.61
C LEU A 160 -6.27 0.61 -37.65
N LEU A 161 -6.91 0.55 -38.82
CA LEU A 161 -8.26 1.10 -39.00
C LEU A 161 -9.32 0.38 -38.15
N PRO A 162 -9.36 -0.97 -38.08
CA PRO A 162 -10.35 -1.66 -37.25
C PRO A 162 -10.22 -1.34 -35.76
N ALA A 163 -8.98 -1.19 -35.26
CA ALA A 163 -8.72 -0.84 -33.86
C ALA A 163 -9.15 0.60 -33.54
N ILE A 164 -8.94 1.53 -34.48
CA ILE A 164 -9.39 2.92 -34.34
C ILE A 164 -10.92 2.98 -34.34
N ASP A 165 -11.59 2.31 -35.28
CA ASP A 165 -13.06 2.25 -35.34
C ASP A 165 -13.66 1.69 -34.05
N TRP A 166 -13.06 0.62 -33.52
CA TRP A 166 -13.44 0.06 -32.24
C TRP A 166 -13.30 1.07 -31.09
N CYS A 167 -12.20 1.84 -31.05
CA CYS A 167 -12.03 2.90 -30.05
C CYS A 167 -13.07 4.00 -30.18
N VAL A 168 -13.47 4.38 -31.40
CA VAL A 168 -14.52 5.38 -31.61
C VAL A 168 -15.87 4.89 -31.08
N ARG A 169 -16.22 3.62 -31.33
CA ARG A 169 -17.47 3.01 -30.84
C ARG A 169 -17.50 2.92 -29.32
N HIS A 170 -16.36 2.67 -28.68
CA HIS A 170 -16.24 2.49 -27.23
C HIS A 170 -15.67 3.72 -26.50
N ARG A 171 -15.59 4.87 -27.17
CA ARG A 171 -14.95 6.09 -26.64
C ARG A 171 -15.53 6.55 -25.31
N SER A 172 -16.84 6.43 -25.11
CA SER A 172 -17.51 6.81 -23.86
C SER A 172 -17.05 5.97 -22.67
N GLU A 173 -16.68 4.71 -22.89
CA GLU A 173 -16.22 3.77 -21.86
C GLU A 173 -14.71 3.89 -21.65
N LEU A 174 -13.93 4.01 -22.73
CA LEU A 174 -12.49 4.28 -22.68
C LEU A 174 -12.17 5.62 -21.99
N ASN A 175 -13.04 6.62 -22.14
CA ASN A 175 -12.91 7.89 -21.42
C ASN A 175 -13.18 7.76 -19.91
N LYS A 176 -14.01 6.80 -19.48
CA LYS A 176 -14.23 6.54 -18.04
C LYS A 176 -12.99 5.93 -17.38
N THR A 177 -12.24 5.11 -18.12
CA THR A 177 -10.99 4.47 -17.66
C THR A 177 -9.73 5.30 -17.96
N ASN A 178 -9.89 6.46 -18.60
CA ASN A 178 -8.80 7.35 -19.03
C ASN A 178 -7.75 6.64 -19.91
N SER A 179 -8.23 5.83 -20.85
CA SER A 179 -7.39 5.00 -21.71
C SER A 179 -6.59 5.83 -22.73
N LEU A 180 -5.29 5.57 -22.83
CA LEU A 180 -4.42 6.18 -23.84
C LEU A 180 -4.39 5.41 -25.17
N LEU A 181 -5.15 4.32 -25.29
CA LEU A 181 -5.15 3.43 -26.46
C LEU A 181 -5.48 4.18 -27.77
N GLU A 182 -6.55 4.99 -27.75
CA GLU A 182 -6.96 5.79 -28.92
C GLU A 182 -5.84 6.75 -29.36
N PHE A 183 -5.15 7.38 -28.40
CA PHE A 183 -3.99 8.23 -28.68
C PHE A 183 -2.83 7.45 -29.32
N TYR A 184 -2.46 6.30 -28.76
CA TYR A 184 -1.34 5.50 -29.30
C TYR A 184 -1.64 4.90 -30.69
N LEU A 185 -2.88 4.49 -30.96
CA LEU A 185 -3.32 4.07 -32.29
C LEU A 185 -3.18 5.20 -33.32
N HIS A 186 -3.62 6.40 -32.94
CA HIS A 186 -3.48 7.60 -33.78
C HIS A 186 -2.01 8.02 -33.94
N LYS A 187 -1.18 7.92 -32.90
CA LYS A 187 0.28 8.13 -32.96
C LYS A 187 0.94 7.19 -33.97
N MET A 188 0.61 5.89 -33.93
CA MET A 188 1.13 4.91 -34.87
C MET A 188 0.64 5.16 -36.30
N ARG A 189 -0.62 5.59 -36.47
CA ARG A 189 -1.14 5.96 -37.79
C ARG A 189 -0.43 7.18 -38.37
N PHE A 190 -0.13 8.17 -37.55
CA PHE A 190 0.66 9.31 -37.96
C PHE A 190 2.06 8.89 -38.44
N VAL A 191 2.73 7.99 -37.72
CA VAL A 191 4.04 7.45 -38.14
C VAL A 191 3.94 6.73 -39.49
N GLN A 192 2.90 5.93 -39.73
CA GLN A 192 2.67 5.30 -41.04
C GLN A 192 2.51 6.31 -42.18
N LEU A 193 1.75 7.39 -41.95
CA LEU A 193 1.54 8.45 -42.96
C LEU A 193 2.83 9.22 -43.28
N LEU A 194 3.72 9.36 -42.29
CA LEU A 194 5.06 9.92 -42.54
C LEU A 194 5.92 8.97 -43.37
N GLN A 195 5.85 7.66 -43.12
CA GLN A 195 6.59 6.65 -43.90
C GLN A 195 6.08 6.51 -45.34
N SER A 196 4.78 6.70 -45.58
CA SER A 196 4.18 6.63 -46.91
C SER A 196 4.39 7.88 -47.76
N GLY A 197 4.99 8.94 -47.21
CA GLY A 197 5.17 10.22 -47.90
C GLY A 197 3.90 11.08 -47.99
N SER A 198 2.85 10.75 -47.25
CA SER A 198 1.56 11.46 -47.24
C SER A 198 1.57 12.65 -46.27
N PHE A 199 2.47 13.63 -46.51
CA PHE A 199 2.74 14.73 -45.57
C PHE A 199 1.52 15.59 -45.21
N ASN A 200 0.67 15.92 -46.19
CA ASN A 200 -0.51 16.76 -45.97
C ASN A 200 -1.56 16.07 -45.09
N GLU A 201 -1.70 14.75 -45.24
CA GLU A 201 -2.58 13.93 -44.42
C GLU A 201 -2.02 13.81 -43.00
N ALA A 202 -0.72 13.54 -42.86
CA ALA A 202 -0.05 13.47 -41.56
C ALA A 202 -0.18 14.78 -40.75
N LYS A 203 -0.07 15.94 -41.42
CA LYS A 203 -0.23 17.25 -40.79
C LYS A 203 -1.65 17.49 -40.28
N THR A 204 -2.65 17.14 -41.08
CA THR A 204 -4.07 17.21 -40.67
C THR A 204 -4.32 16.29 -39.48
N TYR A 205 -3.78 15.08 -39.52
CA TYR A 205 -3.91 14.08 -38.46
C TYR A 205 -3.29 14.54 -37.12
N LEU A 206 -2.09 15.14 -37.18
CA LEU A 206 -1.41 15.70 -36.02
C LEU A 206 -2.17 16.89 -35.40
N THR A 207 -2.84 17.69 -36.24
CA THR A 207 -3.65 18.82 -35.76
C THR A 207 -4.83 18.32 -34.91
N ASN A 208 -5.50 17.25 -35.36
CA ASN A 208 -6.58 16.62 -34.62
C ASN A 208 -6.08 15.96 -33.31
N LEU A 209 -4.93 15.28 -33.36
CA LEU A 209 -4.26 14.71 -32.18
C LEU A 209 -3.89 15.78 -31.14
N ARG A 210 -3.42 16.95 -31.59
CA ARG A 210 -3.10 18.08 -30.72
C ARG A 210 -4.35 18.61 -30.03
N GLN A 211 -5.47 18.73 -30.76
CA GLN A 211 -6.73 19.16 -30.17
C GLN A 211 -7.24 18.16 -29.12
N TYR A 212 -7.14 16.86 -29.41
CA TYR A 212 -7.46 15.79 -28.45
C TYR A 212 -6.57 15.87 -27.18
N SER A 213 -5.25 16.06 -27.35
CA SER A 213 -4.30 16.22 -26.24
C SER A 213 -4.60 17.46 -25.38
N ILE A 214 -4.96 18.60 -25.99
CA ILE A 214 -5.34 19.83 -25.27
C ILE A 214 -6.64 19.64 -24.47
N MET A 215 -7.64 18.95 -25.03
CA MET A 215 -8.91 18.71 -24.36
C MET A 215 -8.78 17.75 -23.16
N ASN A 216 -7.90 16.75 -23.25
CA ASN A 216 -7.72 15.72 -22.22
C ASN A 216 -6.55 16.00 -21.25
N GLY A 217 -5.74 17.04 -21.48
CA GLY A 217 -4.66 17.47 -20.59
C GLY A 217 -3.48 16.48 -20.46
N GLN A 218 -3.35 15.54 -21.40
CA GLN A 218 -2.35 14.46 -21.38
C GLN A 218 -1.63 14.34 -22.73
N CYS A 219 -0.43 13.72 -22.76
CA CYS A 219 0.36 13.43 -23.97
C CYS A 219 0.94 14.65 -24.73
N GLU A 220 1.07 15.81 -24.09
CA GLU A 220 1.59 17.04 -24.73
C GLU A 220 3.05 16.89 -25.18
N GLN A 221 3.86 16.14 -24.41
CA GLN A 221 5.24 15.81 -24.76
C GLN A 221 5.33 14.91 -25.99
N ASP A 222 4.46 13.90 -26.11
CA ASP A 222 4.39 13.04 -27.30
C ASP A 222 4.00 13.85 -28.53
N VAL A 223 2.99 14.73 -28.44
CA VAL A 223 2.60 15.60 -29.56
C VAL A 223 3.76 16.50 -29.98
N ASN A 224 4.53 17.06 -29.04
CA ASN A 224 5.73 17.85 -29.34
C ASN A 224 6.82 17.02 -30.06
N GLN A 225 6.99 15.75 -29.68
CA GLN A 225 7.90 14.84 -30.36
C GLN A 225 7.44 14.51 -31.79
N LEU A 226 6.14 14.27 -31.99
CA LEU A 226 5.55 14.05 -33.32
C LEU A 226 5.65 15.29 -34.22
N MET A 227 5.47 16.48 -33.64
CA MET A 227 5.72 17.77 -34.31
C MET A 227 7.18 17.89 -34.74
N GLY A 228 8.12 17.49 -33.88
CA GLY A 228 9.54 17.46 -34.21
C GLY A 228 9.89 16.45 -35.30
N ALA A 229 9.22 15.30 -35.34
CA ALA A 229 9.41 14.28 -36.37
C ALA A 229 9.03 14.76 -37.78
N LEU A 230 8.06 15.69 -37.91
CA LEU A 230 7.69 16.29 -39.21
C LEU A 230 8.86 16.96 -39.92
N VAL A 231 9.80 17.56 -39.17
CA VAL A 231 10.98 18.23 -39.72
C VAL A 231 11.90 17.23 -40.42
N PHE A 232 11.92 15.99 -39.93
CA PHE A 232 12.74 14.91 -40.46
C PHE A 232 12.00 14.03 -41.47
N ALA A 233 10.70 14.25 -41.68
CA ALA A 233 9.90 13.39 -42.53
C ALA A 233 10.24 13.51 -44.03
N GLN A 234 10.78 14.65 -44.49
CA GLN A 234 11.34 14.78 -45.85
C GLN A 234 12.75 14.17 -45.99
N ARG A 235 13.33 13.71 -44.88
CA ARG A 235 14.60 12.98 -44.80
C ARG A 235 14.30 11.54 -44.34
N ASP A 236 15.33 10.72 -44.28
CA ASP A 236 15.22 9.36 -43.77
C ASP A 236 14.98 9.37 -42.24
N LEU A 237 13.76 9.05 -41.81
CA LEU A 237 13.36 9.03 -40.40
C LEU A 237 14.16 8.02 -39.58
N SER A 238 14.68 6.95 -40.20
CA SER A 238 15.51 5.94 -39.53
C SER A 238 16.87 6.49 -39.07
N LYS A 239 17.34 7.59 -39.67
CA LYS A 239 18.59 8.29 -39.34
C LYS A 239 18.37 9.51 -38.44
N SER A 240 17.15 9.71 -37.96
CA SER A 240 16.78 10.84 -37.12
C SER A 240 16.86 10.49 -35.62
N PRO A 241 16.82 11.51 -34.73
CA PRO A 241 16.62 11.29 -33.30
C PRO A 241 15.32 10.55 -32.94
N TYR A 242 14.38 10.46 -33.89
CA TYR A 242 13.06 9.84 -33.74
C TYR A 242 13.01 8.39 -34.24
N LYS A 243 14.15 7.75 -34.50
CA LYS A 243 14.22 6.35 -34.98
C LYS A 243 13.45 5.36 -34.09
N TYR A 244 13.32 5.65 -32.80
CA TYR A 244 12.59 4.82 -31.83
C TYR A 244 11.11 4.67 -32.19
N LEU A 245 10.51 5.64 -32.90
CA LEU A 245 9.13 5.57 -33.39
C LEU A 245 8.90 4.48 -34.44
N LEU A 246 9.98 3.92 -35.01
CA LEU A 246 9.93 2.89 -36.06
C LEU A 246 10.19 1.48 -35.52
N GLU A 247 10.42 1.33 -34.22
CA GLU A 247 10.82 0.05 -33.67
C GLU A 247 9.68 -0.98 -33.74
N PRO A 248 9.95 -2.23 -34.18
CA PRO A 248 8.92 -3.27 -34.28
C PRO A 248 8.22 -3.58 -32.95
N HIS A 249 8.89 -3.38 -31.81
CA HIS A 249 8.34 -3.66 -30.48
C HIS A 249 7.10 -2.81 -30.16
N LEU A 250 6.96 -1.62 -30.76
CA LEU A 250 5.81 -0.73 -30.56
C LEU A 250 4.50 -1.36 -31.05
N TRP A 251 4.56 -2.21 -32.08
CA TRP A 251 3.39 -2.95 -32.57
C TRP A 251 2.94 -4.01 -31.57
N LEU A 252 3.89 -4.69 -30.92
CA LEU A 252 3.60 -5.66 -29.87
C LEU A 252 2.95 -4.99 -28.66
N GLN A 253 3.54 -3.89 -28.18
CA GLN A 253 2.99 -3.10 -27.07
C GLN A 253 1.60 -2.55 -27.38
N LEU A 254 1.36 -2.11 -28.61
CA LEU A 254 0.06 -1.62 -29.04
C LEU A 254 -1.00 -2.73 -29.05
N SER A 255 -0.65 -3.93 -29.51
CA SER A 255 -1.53 -5.10 -29.48
C SER A 255 -1.83 -5.56 -28.05
N GLU A 256 -0.84 -5.55 -27.15
CA GLU A 256 -1.03 -5.86 -25.73
C GLU A 256 -1.93 -4.82 -25.04
N LEU A 257 -1.68 -3.52 -25.29
CA LEU A 257 -2.51 -2.45 -24.76
C LEU A 257 -3.94 -2.53 -25.27
N PHE A 258 -4.14 -2.82 -26.57
CA PHE A 258 -5.46 -3.02 -27.15
C PHE A 258 -6.20 -4.17 -26.46
N MET A 259 -5.54 -5.34 -26.34
CA MET A 259 -6.10 -6.52 -25.70
C MET A 259 -6.49 -6.25 -24.24
N GLN A 260 -5.62 -5.59 -23.48
CA GLN A 260 -5.86 -5.24 -22.09
C GLN A 260 -7.10 -4.35 -21.94
N GLN A 261 -7.23 -3.31 -22.76
CA GLN A 261 -8.35 -2.36 -22.69
C GLN A 261 -9.66 -2.98 -23.18
N ALA A 262 -9.61 -3.81 -24.21
CA ALA A 262 -10.77 -4.54 -24.71
C ALA A 262 -11.34 -5.49 -23.64
N PHE A 263 -10.51 -6.31 -23.03
CA PHE A 263 -10.97 -7.26 -22.00
C PHE A 263 -11.44 -6.55 -20.73
N GLN A 264 -10.79 -5.46 -20.33
CA GLN A 264 -11.23 -4.65 -19.19
C GLN A 264 -12.65 -4.08 -19.38
N GLN A 265 -13.02 -3.73 -20.62
CA GLN A 265 -14.34 -3.15 -20.92
C GLN A 265 -15.49 -4.10 -20.58
N VAL A 266 -15.30 -5.40 -20.81
CA VAL A 266 -16.32 -6.43 -20.58
C VAL A 266 -16.11 -7.16 -19.25
N GLY A 267 -15.10 -6.77 -18.47
CA GLY A 267 -14.80 -7.36 -17.17
C GLY A 267 -14.13 -8.74 -17.26
N LEU A 268 -13.52 -9.07 -18.41
CA LEU A 268 -12.75 -10.29 -18.59
C LEU A 268 -11.31 -10.10 -18.08
N ALA A 269 -10.77 -11.15 -17.45
CA ALA A 269 -9.36 -11.19 -17.07
C ALA A 269 -8.46 -11.13 -18.32
N GLN A 270 -7.29 -10.48 -18.19
CA GLN A 270 -6.31 -10.39 -19.28
C GLN A 270 -5.79 -11.77 -19.70
N ASP A 271 -5.39 -12.57 -18.72
CA ASP A 271 -4.95 -13.95 -18.92
C ASP A 271 -6.15 -14.90 -19.00
N SER A 272 -6.04 -15.96 -19.82
CA SER A 272 -7.11 -16.96 -19.91
C SER A 272 -7.20 -17.76 -18.61
N PRO A 273 -8.41 -18.16 -18.18
CA PRO A 273 -8.57 -19.03 -17.02
C PRO A 273 -7.76 -20.32 -17.14
N LEU A 274 -7.67 -20.89 -18.35
CA LEU A 274 -6.87 -22.09 -18.62
C LEU A 274 -5.39 -21.85 -18.35
N TYR A 275 -4.84 -20.74 -18.85
CA TYR A 275 -3.44 -20.39 -18.66
C TYR A 275 -3.12 -20.18 -17.18
N VAL A 276 -3.95 -19.42 -16.45
CA VAL A 276 -3.77 -19.17 -15.02
C VAL A 276 -3.82 -20.47 -14.22
N VAL A 277 -4.82 -21.32 -14.47
CA VAL A 277 -4.97 -22.62 -13.79
C VAL A 277 -3.79 -23.53 -14.08
N MET A 278 -3.34 -23.62 -15.33
CA MET A 278 -2.18 -24.43 -15.71
C MET A 278 -0.90 -23.90 -15.08
N LYS A 279 -0.68 -22.58 -15.07
CA LYS A 279 0.49 -21.94 -14.49
C LYS A 279 0.59 -22.20 -12.98
N ILE A 280 -0.50 -21.98 -12.24
CA ILE A 280 -0.58 -22.26 -10.80
C ILE A 280 -0.46 -23.76 -10.54
N GLY A 281 -1.16 -24.59 -11.34
CA GLY A 281 -1.10 -26.05 -11.23
C GLY A 281 0.31 -26.60 -11.41
N PHE A 282 1.07 -26.11 -12.39
CA PHE A 282 2.46 -26.52 -12.59
C PHE A 282 3.39 -26.06 -11.47
N GLN A 283 3.14 -24.90 -10.87
CA GLN A 283 3.88 -24.45 -9.69
C GLN A 283 3.59 -25.33 -8.48
N ALA A 284 2.34 -25.78 -8.33
CA ALA A 284 1.90 -26.61 -7.22
C ALA A 284 2.33 -28.09 -7.33
N LEU A 285 2.42 -28.61 -8.56
CA LEU A 285 2.59 -30.04 -8.84
C LEU A 285 3.80 -30.70 -8.16
N PRO A 286 5.02 -30.10 -8.11
CA PRO A 286 6.17 -30.72 -7.43
C PRO A 286 5.95 -30.91 -5.93
N ALA A 287 5.26 -29.96 -5.30
CA ALA A 287 4.96 -30.01 -3.88
C ALA A 287 3.90 -31.08 -3.58
N LEU A 288 2.86 -31.17 -4.42
CA LEU A 288 1.83 -32.21 -4.35
C LEU A 288 2.41 -33.61 -4.55
N MET A 289 3.30 -33.81 -5.52
CA MET A 289 3.97 -35.10 -5.73
C MET A 289 4.82 -35.50 -4.54
N SER A 290 5.53 -34.54 -3.92
CA SER A 290 6.33 -34.79 -2.72
C SER A 290 5.47 -35.25 -1.54
N ILE A 291 4.28 -34.63 -1.38
CA ILE A 291 3.30 -35.02 -0.36
C ILE A 291 2.76 -36.42 -0.61
N VAL A 292 2.35 -36.73 -1.85
CA VAL A 292 1.82 -38.06 -2.20
C VAL A 292 2.85 -39.15 -1.93
N ASN A 293 4.12 -38.93 -2.31
CA ASN A 293 5.20 -39.87 -2.04
C ASN A 293 5.48 -40.05 -0.53
N ALA A 294 5.32 -38.99 0.27
CA ALA A 294 5.43 -39.06 1.72
C ALA A 294 4.21 -39.79 2.36
N MET A 295 3.02 -39.57 1.81
CA MET A 295 1.76 -40.18 2.25
C MET A 295 1.67 -41.67 1.89
N GLN A 296 2.24 -42.14 0.77
CA GLN A 296 2.32 -43.59 0.48
C GLN A 296 3.10 -44.38 1.55
N ASN A 297 3.96 -43.70 2.33
CA ASN A 297 4.73 -44.31 3.42
C ASN A 297 4.03 -44.22 4.79
N THR A 298 2.87 -43.55 4.91
CA THR A 298 2.18 -43.35 6.19
C THR A 298 0.67 -43.59 6.04
N GLN A 299 0.03 -44.22 7.04
CA GLN A 299 -1.41 -44.55 7.03
C GLN A 299 -2.34 -43.32 7.16
N VAL A 300 -2.09 -42.27 6.37
CA VAL A 300 -2.67 -40.94 6.55
C VAL A 300 -3.26 -40.43 5.23
N CYS A 301 -4.12 -41.24 4.60
CA CYS A 301 -4.84 -40.84 3.37
C CYS A 301 -5.97 -39.82 3.61
N HIS A 302 -6.32 -39.51 4.87
CA HIS A 302 -7.50 -38.70 5.20
C HIS A 302 -7.24 -37.19 5.37
N ILE A 303 -6.00 -36.70 5.21
CA ILE A 303 -5.65 -35.28 5.45
C ILE A 303 -5.93 -34.37 4.24
N LEU A 304 -6.05 -34.91 3.04
CA LEU A 304 -6.50 -34.14 1.87
C LEU A 304 -8.02 -33.97 1.95
N SER A 305 -8.48 -32.81 2.43
CA SER A 305 -9.88 -32.41 2.25
C SER A 305 -10.14 -32.17 0.75
N LYS A 306 -11.39 -32.30 0.29
CA LYS A 306 -11.72 -32.15 -1.14
C LYS A 306 -11.50 -30.72 -1.68
N ASP A 307 -11.42 -29.73 -0.79
CA ASP A 307 -11.48 -28.31 -1.16
C ASP A 307 -10.22 -27.50 -0.74
N GLU A 308 -9.26 -28.09 -0.03
CA GLU A 308 -8.07 -27.37 0.46
C GLU A 308 -6.76 -28.16 0.29
N LEU A 309 -5.68 -27.43 0.01
CA LEU A 309 -4.33 -28.00 -0.04
C LEU A 309 -3.72 -28.05 1.37
N PRO A 310 -3.02 -29.14 1.74
CA PRO A 310 -2.44 -29.30 3.07
C PRO A 310 -1.20 -28.43 3.32
N ILE A 311 -0.71 -27.74 2.29
CA ILE A 311 0.41 -26.80 2.35
C ILE A 311 0.06 -25.53 1.57
N GLU A 312 0.56 -24.40 2.05
CA GLU A 312 0.53 -23.15 1.29
C GLU A 312 1.52 -23.24 0.12
N ILE A 313 1.07 -22.84 -1.06
CA ILE A 313 1.88 -22.82 -2.27
C ILE A 313 2.05 -21.36 -2.68
N ASP A 314 3.28 -20.87 -2.66
CA ASP A 314 3.57 -19.50 -3.07
C ASP A 314 3.41 -19.36 -4.59
N VAL A 315 2.27 -18.81 -5.00
CA VAL A 315 1.91 -18.58 -6.39
C VAL A 315 2.43 -17.23 -6.92
N GLY A 316 3.22 -16.46 -6.14
CA GLY A 316 3.66 -15.12 -6.52
C GLY A 316 2.59 -14.04 -6.30
N GLN A 317 2.99 -12.77 -6.20
CA GLN A 317 2.07 -11.66 -5.89
C GLN A 317 1.11 -11.34 -7.04
N GLU A 318 1.53 -11.59 -8.28
CA GLU A 318 0.77 -11.35 -9.50
C GLU A 318 -0.48 -12.24 -9.64
N HIS A 319 -0.58 -13.32 -8.84
CA HIS A 319 -1.76 -14.19 -8.78
C HIS A 319 -2.50 -14.11 -7.43
N ARG A 320 -2.17 -13.14 -6.58
CA ARG A 320 -2.86 -12.87 -5.30
C ARG A 320 -3.92 -11.80 -5.51
N TYR A 321 -5.11 -12.22 -5.96
CA TYR A 321 -6.15 -11.27 -6.33
C TYR A 321 -6.90 -10.65 -5.13
N HIS A 322 -6.85 -11.26 -3.93
CA HIS A 322 -7.54 -10.73 -2.74
C HIS A 322 -6.86 -11.15 -1.41
N SER A 323 -6.77 -10.24 -0.43
CA SER A 323 -6.54 -10.60 0.98
C SER A 323 -7.88 -10.98 1.60
N VAL A 324 -8.08 -12.24 1.99
CA VAL A 324 -9.39 -12.69 2.42
C VAL A 324 -9.40 -13.12 3.89
N PHE A 325 -10.30 -12.50 4.65
CA PHE A 325 -10.52 -12.83 6.05
C PHE A 325 -11.41 -14.08 6.15
N ALA A 326 -10.94 -15.11 6.83
CA ALA A 326 -11.76 -16.28 7.18
C ALA A 326 -12.36 -16.06 8.58
N CYS A 327 -13.68 -16.08 8.68
CA CYS A 327 -14.35 -15.93 9.97
C CYS A 327 -14.05 -17.15 10.86
N PRO A 328 -13.44 -16.97 12.05
CA PRO A 328 -13.06 -18.12 12.87
C PRO A 328 -14.24 -18.87 13.50
N ILE A 329 -15.42 -18.25 13.55
CA ILE A 329 -16.65 -18.86 14.09
C ILE A 329 -17.31 -19.79 13.08
N LEU A 330 -17.55 -19.28 11.88
CA LEU A 330 -18.18 -20.06 10.81
C LEU A 330 -17.16 -20.87 10.01
N ARG A 331 -15.86 -20.59 10.19
CA ARG A 331 -14.75 -21.14 9.39
C ARG A 331 -14.99 -20.96 7.90
N GLN A 332 -15.58 -19.82 7.55
CA GLN A 332 -15.94 -19.45 6.18
C GLN A 332 -15.22 -18.16 5.81
N GLN A 333 -14.70 -18.15 4.59
CA GLN A 333 -14.12 -16.98 3.96
C GLN A 333 -15.19 -15.87 3.79
N THR A 334 -14.86 -14.63 4.12
CA THR A 334 -15.78 -13.50 3.95
C THR A 334 -15.91 -13.09 2.49
N THR A 335 -17.10 -12.65 2.11
CA THR A 335 -17.46 -12.16 0.77
C THR A 335 -18.10 -10.77 0.87
N ASP A 336 -18.41 -10.12 -0.25
CA ASP A 336 -19.11 -8.82 -0.24
C ASP A 336 -20.52 -8.91 0.39
N GLN A 337 -21.17 -10.07 0.26
CA GLN A 337 -22.46 -10.36 0.90
C GLN A 337 -22.31 -10.73 2.38
N ASN A 338 -21.16 -11.32 2.76
CA ASN A 338 -20.81 -11.72 4.11
C ASN A 338 -19.49 -11.08 4.59
N PRO A 339 -19.43 -9.74 4.72
CA PRO A 339 -18.18 -9.03 4.96
C PRO A 339 -17.67 -9.22 6.39
N PRO A 340 -16.37 -8.95 6.63
CA PRO A 340 -15.84 -8.88 7.98
C PRO A 340 -16.49 -7.73 8.77
N MET A 341 -16.98 -8.04 9.97
CA MET A 341 -17.63 -7.13 10.92
C MET A 341 -16.79 -7.04 12.19
N LYS A 342 -16.34 -5.83 12.50
CA LYS A 342 -15.64 -5.50 13.75
C LYS A 342 -16.65 -5.22 14.86
N LEU A 343 -16.53 -5.97 15.94
CA LEU A 343 -17.27 -5.81 17.18
C LEU A 343 -16.73 -4.62 18.01
N VAL A 344 -17.52 -4.08 18.94
CA VAL A 344 -17.13 -3.00 19.87
C VAL A 344 -15.89 -3.35 20.68
N CYS A 345 -15.73 -4.63 21.05
CA CYS A 345 -14.52 -5.13 21.72
C CYS A 345 -13.26 -5.18 20.83
N GLY A 346 -13.37 -4.87 19.54
CA GLY A 346 -12.25 -4.89 18.59
C GLY A 346 -12.08 -6.19 17.79
N HIS A 347 -12.69 -7.30 18.22
CA HIS A 347 -12.63 -8.57 17.49
C HIS A 347 -13.43 -8.53 16.19
N VAL A 348 -13.03 -9.34 15.21
CA VAL A 348 -13.67 -9.40 13.89
C VAL A 348 -14.33 -10.77 13.70
N ILE A 349 -15.57 -10.76 13.24
CA ILE A 349 -16.34 -11.95 12.80
C ILE A 349 -17.04 -11.62 11.49
N SER A 350 -17.50 -12.60 10.70
CA SER A 350 -18.28 -12.27 9.50
C SER A 350 -19.68 -11.78 9.85
N LYS A 351 -20.32 -11.09 8.91
CA LYS A 351 -21.70 -10.60 9.05
C LYS A 351 -22.71 -11.72 9.31
N ASP A 352 -22.53 -12.89 8.73
CA ASP A 352 -23.38 -14.05 8.97
C ASP A 352 -23.13 -14.64 10.36
N ALA A 353 -21.88 -14.62 10.83
CA ALA A 353 -21.57 -15.03 12.21
C ALA A 353 -22.18 -14.06 13.21
N LEU A 354 -22.11 -12.76 12.93
CA LEU A 354 -22.75 -11.69 13.70
C LEU A 354 -24.26 -11.91 13.83
N ASN A 355 -24.93 -12.18 12.70
CA ASN A 355 -26.37 -12.43 12.66
C ASN A 355 -26.76 -13.73 13.38
N LYS A 356 -25.98 -14.81 13.24
CA LYS A 356 -26.23 -16.10 13.89
C LYS A 356 -26.01 -16.06 15.40
N LEU A 357 -25.03 -15.30 15.87
CA LEU A 357 -24.71 -15.15 17.29
C LEU A 357 -25.59 -14.09 17.99
N SER A 358 -26.37 -13.32 17.22
CA SER A 358 -27.33 -12.38 17.78
C SER A 358 -28.58 -13.09 18.30
N ILE A 359 -28.87 -12.91 19.59
CA ILE A 359 -30.10 -13.39 20.23
C ILE A 359 -30.77 -12.20 20.92
N GLN A 360 -32.02 -11.92 20.57
CA GLN A 360 -32.83 -10.83 21.17
C GLN A 360 -32.10 -9.47 21.20
N ASN A 361 -31.50 -9.07 20.08
CA ASN A 361 -30.75 -7.82 19.93
C ASN A 361 -29.51 -7.68 20.84
N LYS A 362 -29.04 -8.79 21.41
CA LYS A 362 -27.77 -8.85 22.14
C LYS A 362 -26.85 -9.85 21.48
N LEU A 363 -25.57 -9.52 21.46
CA LEU A 363 -24.50 -10.34 20.92
C LEU A 363 -23.39 -10.40 21.98
N LYS A 364 -23.06 -11.61 22.40
CA LYS A 364 -21.86 -11.85 23.21
C LYS A 364 -20.69 -12.12 22.27
N CYS A 365 -19.58 -11.41 22.47
CA CYS A 365 -18.37 -11.69 21.70
C CYS A 365 -17.92 -13.15 21.96
N PRO A 366 -17.57 -13.91 20.91
CA PRO A 366 -17.11 -15.28 21.08
C PRO A 366 -15.68 -15.37 21.63
N TYR A 367 -14.89 -14.30 21.55
CA TYR A 367 -13.50 -14.25 22.02
C TYR A 367 -13.34 -13.61 23.40
N CYS A 368 -14.32 -12.81 23.86
CA CYS A 368 -14.20 -12.07 25.10
C CYS A 368 -15.57 -11.93 25.81
N PRO A 369 -15.60 -11.58 27.11
CA PRO A 369 -16.84 -11.55 27.87
C PRO A 369 -17.76 -10.36 27.54
N LEU A 370 -17.37 -9.46 26.62
CA LEU A 370 -18.12 -8.25 26.29
C LEU A 370 -19.42 -8.58 25.52
N GLU A 371 -20.54 -8.02 25.99
CA GLU A 371 -21.84 -8.04 25.31
C GLU A 371 -22.12 -6.68 24.64
N GLN A 372 -22.77 -6.71 23.49
CA GLN A 372 -23.07 -5.51 22.68
C GLN A 372 -24.37 -5.70 21.88
N SER A 373 -24.86 -4.62 21.25
CA SER A 373 -25.91 -4.75 20.22
C SER A 373 -25.27 -5.12 18.88
N PRO A 374 -25.90 -6.01 18.07
CA PRO A 374 -25.44 -6.32 16.71
C PRO A 374 -25.37 -5.08 15.80
N SER A 375 -26.19 -4.07 16.06
CA SER A 375 -26.18 -2.79 15.34
C SER A 375 -24.87 -2.02 15.50
N ASP A 376 -24.13 -2.28 16.58
CA ASP A 376 -22.92 -1.55 16.94
C ASP A 376 -21.68 -2.10 16.19
N ALA A 377 -21.82 -3.28 15.57
CA ALA A 377 -20.76 -3.89 14.80
C ALA A 377 -20.58 -3.16 13.46
N ARG A 378 -19.33 -2.81 13.14
CA ARG A 378 -18.98 -2.03 11.94
C ARG A 378 -18.31 -2.92 10.90
N GLN A 379 -18.70 -2.79 9.64
CA GLN A 379 -17.99 -3.47 8.56
C GLN A 379 -16.52 -2.99 8.49
N LEU A 380 -15.58 -3.94 8.45
CA LEU A 380 -14.17 -3.65 8.25
C LEU A 380 -13.95 -3.38 6.76
N LYS A 381 -13.60 -2.14 6.41
CA LYS A 381 -13.13 -1.77 5.07
C LYS A 381 -11.72 -1.18 5.23
N TYR A 382 -10.76 -1.68 4.46
CA TYR A 382 -9.51 -0.95 4.26
C TYR A 382 -9.75 0.04 3.13
N PHE A 383 -9.24 1.26 3.26
CA PHE A 383 -9.32 2.22 2.16
C PHE A 383 -8.46 1.73 0.99
N ASP A 384 -9.12 1.24 -0.06
CA ASP A 384 -8.53 1.07 -1.38
C ASP A 384 -9.05 2.21 -2.28
N PRO A 385 -8.18 3.05 -2.87
CA PRO A 385 -8.61 4.06 -3.82
C PRO A 385 -9.51 3.52 -4.95
N LEU A 386 -9.31 2.28 -5.39
CA LEU A 386 -10.06 1.66 -6.48
C LEU A 386 -11.53 1.45 -6.12
N ASP A 387 -11.86 1.14 -4.86
CA ASP A 387 -13.24 1.00 -4.37
C ASP A 387 -14.05 2.30 -4.53
N TYR A 388 -13.36 3.43 -4.62
CA TYR A 388 -13.94 4.75 -4.78
C TYR A 388 -13.76 5.32 -6.19
N ASN A 389 -13.40 4.48 -7.16
CA ASN A 389 -13.07 4.87 -8.52
C ASN A 389 -11.94 5.91 -8.61
N LEU A 390 -11.03 5.94 -7.64
CA LEU A 390 -9.82 6.76 -7.70
C LEU A 390 -8.68 5.93 -8.30
N SER A 391 -7.60 6.61 -8.70
CA SER A 391 -6.43 5.92 -9.22
C SER A 391 -5.75 5.08 -8.13
N ALA A 392 -5.23 3.90 -8.47
CA ALA A 392 -4.52 3.01 -7.55
C ALA A 392 -3.30 3.68 -6.88
N ASP A 393 -2.74 4.72 -7.51
CA ASP A 393 -1.61 5.50 -7.00
C ASP A 393 -2.02 6.69 -6.11
N PHE A 394 -3.32 6.92 -5.93
CA PHE A 394 -3.85 7.97 -5.06
C PHE A 394 -3.39 7.72 -3.62
N ARG A 395 -2.79 8.74 -3.00
CA ARG A 395 -2.36 8.71 -1.60
C ARG A 395 -2.70 10.03 -0.96
N LEU A 396 -3.47 10.02 0.12
CA LEU A 396 -3.83 11.22 0.86
C LEU A 396 -2.57 11.92 1.39
N THR A 397 -1.56 11.13 1.77
CA THR A 397 -0.26 11.61 2.27
C THR A 397 0.62 12.28 1.20
N LYS A 398 0.25 12.25 -0.09
CA LYS A 398 0.88 13.06 -1.15
C LYS A 398 0.36 14.50 -1.19
N LEU A 399 -0.74 14.81 -0.52
CA LEU A 399 -1.32 16.15 -0.46
C LEU A 399 -0.65 17.06 0.59
N SER A 400 0.56 16.72 1.03
CA SER A 400 1.44 17.56 1.85
C SER A 400 2.91 17.24 1.60
N ASP A 401 3.76 18.26 1.61
CA ASP A 401 5.20 18.10 1.30
C ASP A 401 6.08 17.96 2.56
N LEU A 402 5.58 18.38 3.73
CA LEU A 402 6.31 18.28 5.00
C LEU A 402 6.21 16.85 5.57
N LYS A 403 7.32 16.09 5.51
CA LYS A 403 7.42 14.71 6.02
C LYS A 403 8.59 14.56 6.99
N GLY A 404 8.36 13.94 8.16
CA GLY A 404 9.40 13.30 8.99
C GLY A 404 9.88 14.00 10.26
N ARG A 405 9.70 15.32 10.44
CA ARG A 405 10.09 16.05 11.69
C ARG A 405 8.92 16.79 12.38
N GLY A 406 7.69 16.46 12.00
CA GLY A 406 6.51 17.25 12.38
C GLY A 406 6.45 18.57 11.62
N CYS A 407 5.25 19.16 11.55
CA CYS A 407 5.01 20.41 10.81
C CYS A 407 4.83 21.63 11.72
N LYS A 408 4.91 21.43 13.05
CA LYS A 408 4.82 22.53 14.02
C LYS A 408 6.07 23.39 13.91
N VAL A 409 5.88 24.71 13.97
CA VAL A 409 6.99 25.67 14.15
C VAL A 409 7.77 25.27 15.41
N PRO A 410 9.12 25.20 15.36
CA PRO A 410 9.92 24.84 16.53
C PRO A 410 9.56 25.69 17.75
N ARG A 411 9.55 25.06 18.93
CA ARG A 411 9.04 25.67 20.16
C ARG A 411 9.75 26.98 20.53
N ASP A 412 11.06 27.04 20.41
CA ASP A 412 11.88 28.22 20.68
C ASP A 412 11.58 29.39 19.72
N VAL A 413 11.23 29.08 18.47
CA VAL A 413 10.78 30.07 17.48
C VAL A 413 9.37 30.54 17.82
N LEU A 414 8.46 29.61 18.14
CA LEU A 414 7.08 29.93 18.48
C LEU A 414 6.99 30.84 19.71
N HIS A 415 7.73 30.55 20.79
CA HIS A 415 7.75 31.39 21.98
C HIS A 415 8.14 32.83 21.66
N ARG A 416 9.19 33.03 20.85
CA ARG A 416 9.64 34.36 20.41
C ARG A 416 8.58 35.11 19.58
N LEU A 417 7.89 34.42 18.68
CA LEU A 417 6.85 35.03 17.84
C LEU A 417 5.62 35.46 18.65
N LEU A 418 5.34 34.79 19.77
CA LEU A 418 4.18 35.05 20.62
C LEU A 418 4.46 36.06 21.75
N GLU A 419 5.71 36.54 21.92
CA GLU A 419 6.08 37.49 22.99
C GLU A 419 5.19 38.74 23.00
N GLY A 420 4.83 39.27 21.83
CA GLY A 420 3.96 40.45 21.71
C GLY A 420 2.53 40.26 22.24
N LEU A 421 2.04 39.01 22.28
CA LEU A 421 0.75 38.68 22.88
C LEU A 421 0.86 38.53 24.40
N GLN A 422 2.01 38.06 24.90
CA GLN A 422 2.27 37.88 26.34
C GLN A 422 2.53 39.20 27.07
N THR A 423 3.07 40.21 26.39
CA THR A 423 3.35 41.54 26.98
C THR A 423 2.10 42.35 27.34
N ALA A 424 0.95 42.05 26.73
CA ALA A 424 -0.30 42.72 27.06
C ALA A 424 -0.82 42.38 28.48
N ASP A 425 -0.42 41.21 29.02
CA ASP A 425 -0.87 40.72 30.33
C ASP A 425 0.03 41.17 31.51
N LYS A 426 1.23 41.72 31.25
CA LYS A 426 2.20 42.10 32.30
C LYS A 426 2.21 43.58 32.71
N ASN A 427 1.51 44.46 31.99
CA ASN A 427 1.51 45.91 32.26
C ASN A 427 0.39 46.40 33.20
N GLY A 428 -0.13 45.53 34.08
CA GLY A 428 -1.15 45.87 35.09
C GLY A 428 -0.58 45.99 36.51
N TYR A 429 0.06 47.13 36.79
CA TYR A 429 0.33 47.75 38.10
C TYR A 429 1.07 46.95 39.20
N GLY A 430 2.36 47.25 39.34
CA GLY A 430 3.09 47.22 40.61
C GLY A 430 3.49 48.64 41.02
N ASP A 431 3.38 48.89 42.32
CA ASP A 431 3.72 50.09 43.10
C ASP A 431 2.73 51.27 43.15
N GLY A 432 2.44 51.67 44.39
CA GLY A 432 1.33 52.51 44.76
C GLY A 432 1.54 53.99 44.51
N GLN A 433 0.43 54.68 44.21
CA GLN A 433 0.09 55.99 44.75
C GLN A 433 -1.39 56.30 44.44
N HIS A 434 -2.01 56.98 45.40
CA HIS A 434 -3.42 57.38 45.41
C HIS A 434 -3.89 58.05 44.11
N HIS A 435 -4.92 57.49 43.47
CA HIS A 435 -5.93 58.28 42.76
C HIS A 435 -7.30 57.60 42.83
N GLN A 436 -8.21 58.20 43.60
CA GLN A 436 -9.65 57.95 43.55
C GLN A 436 -10.19 58.50 42.22
N GLY A 437 -10.61 57.60 41.33
CA GLY A 437 -11.31 57.93 40.10
C GLY A 437 -11.85 56.66 39.46
N LEU A 438 -13.17 56.62 39.24
CA LEU A 438 -13.96 55.53 38.66
C LEU A 438 -13.22 54.75 37.55
N MET A 439 -12.92 53.47 37.81
CA MET A 439 -12.38 52.53 36.81
C MET A 439 -13.50 51.62 36.28
N PRO A 440 -13.52 51.30 34.97
CA PRO A 440 -14.44 50.31 34.42
C PRO A 440 -14.07 48.90 34.91
N GLU A 441 -15.07 48.04 35.07
CA GLU A 441 -14.95 46.63 35.47
C GLU A 441 -13.75 45.94 34.79
N SER A 442 -12.80 45.48 35.60
CA SER A 442 -11.58 44.80 35.18
C SER A 442 -11.91 43.59 34.29
N LYS A 443 -11.34 43.53 33.09
CA LYS A 443 -11.44 42.34 32.22
C LYS A 443 -10.96 41.10 33.00
N PRO A 444 -11.71 39.99 33.01
CA PRO A 444 -11.28 38.76 33.68
C PRO A 444 -9.98 38.26 33.06
N THR A 445 -8.94 38.11 33.88
CA THR A 445 -7.64 37.57 33.47
C THR A 445 -7.75 36.04 33.34
N PRO A 446 -7.18 35.41 32.30
CA PRO A 446 -7.18 33.95 32.16
C PRO A 446 -6.48 33.27 33.35
N VAL A 447 -7.05 32.17 33.84
CA VAL A 447 -6.41 31.30 34.84
C VAL A 447 -5.26 30.53 34.19
N VAL A 448 -5.45 30.12 32.93
CA VAL A 448 -4.40 29.54 32.08
C VAL A 448 -4.40 30.28 30.74
N GLY A 449 -3.29 30.96 30.47
CA GLY A 449 -3.07 31.71 29.23
C GLY A 449 -2.21 30.94 28.21
N ILE A 450 -1.56 31.66 27.29
CA ILE A 450 -0.68 31.07 26.27
C ILE A 450 0.48 30.31 26.94
N GLY A 451 0.67 29.04 26.57
CA GLY A 451 1.83 28.26 26.99
C GLY A 451 1.53 26.81 27.41
N LEU A 452 0.27 26.48 27.62
CA LEU A 452 -0.22 25.13 27.95
C LEU A 452 -1.21 24.63 26.89
N ASP A 453 -1.81 23.46 27.10
CA ASP A 453 -2.58 22.71 26.08
C ASP A 453 -3.92 23.40 25.71
N SER A 454 -4.58 24.01 26.70
CA SER A 454 -5.81 24.81 26.50
C SER A 454 -5.72 26.14 27.23
N CYS A 455 -6.51 27.13 26.80
CA CYS A 455 -6.79 28.29 27.65
C CYS A 455 -7.88 27.97 28.67
N VAL A 456 -7.82 28.59 29.85
CA VAL A 456 -8.87 28.54 30.88
C VAL A 456 -9.22 29.97 31.24
N ILE A 457 -10.41 30.41 30.84
CA ILE A 457 -10.83 31.81 30.93
C ILE A 457 -12.09 31.90 31.82
N PRO A 458 -12.06 32.64 32.95
CA PRO A 458 -13.26 32.91 33.72
C PRO A 458 -14.27 33.68 32.85
N ILE A 459 -15.49 33.16 32.72
CA ILE A 459 -16.53 33.86 31.95
C ILE A 459 -17.28 34.86 32.86
N ARG A 460 -18.00 35.80 32.24
CA ARG A 460 -18.79 36.82 32.95
C ARG A 460 -19.86 36.23 33.89
N HIS A 461 -20.23 34.96 33.69
CA HIS A 461 -21.17 34.24 34.55
C HIS A 461 -20.37 33.53 35.65
N GLY A 462 -20.59 33.94 36.90
CA GLY A 462 -19.77 33.51 38.03
C GLY A 462 -19.71 31.99 38.22
N GLY A 463 -18.52 31.48 38.54
CA GLY A 463 -18.27 30.06 38.83
C GLY A 463 -18.04 29.18 37.60
N LEU A 464 -18.04 29.74 36.40
CA LEU A 464 -17.83 29.03 35.14
C LEU A 464 -16.55 29.51 34.42
N PHE A 465 -15.94 28.58 33.68
CA PHE A 465 -14.71 28.80 32.94
C PHE A 465 -14.85 28.24 31.53
N LEU A 466 -14.39 29.00 30.54
CA LEU A 466 -14.21 28.52 29.18
C LEU A 466 -12.87 27.76 29.10
N VAL A 467 -12.93 26.49 28.75
CA VAL A 467 -11.78 25.66 28.38
C VAL A 467 -11.82 25.47 26.86
N GLN A 468 -10.81 25.97 26.16
CA GLN A 468 -10.80 25.91 24.70
C GLN A 468 -9.41 25.65 24.16
N SER A 469 -9.35 24.83 23.11
CA SER A 469 -8.13 24.61 22.33
C SER A 469 -8.41 24.47 20.84
N THR A 470 -7.37 24.67 20.04
CA THR A 470 -7.40 24.55 18.58
C THR A 470 -6.17 23.80 18.10
N ALA A 471 -6.38 22.86 17.19
CA ALA A 471 -5.30 22.07 16.60
C ALA A 471 -5.61 21.72 15.15
N PHE A 472 -4.57 21.62 14.33
CA PHE A 472 -4.65 21.12 12.96
C PHE A 472 -3.31 20.52 12.54
N PHE A 473 -3.36 19.62 11.56
CA PHE A 473 -2.17 19.05 10.95
C PHE A 473 -2.49 18.56 9.52
N TYR A 474 -1.49 17.97 8.88
CA TYR A 474 -1.55 17.51 7.50
C TYR A 474 -1.72 15.98 7.44
N PRO A 475 -2.26 15.41 6.35
CA PRO A 475 -2.43 13.98 6.19
C PRO A 475 -1.17 13.16 6.49
N LEU A 476 -1.28 12.26 7.46
CA LEU A 476 -0.24 11.33 7.87
C LEU A 476 -0.59 9.86 7.59
N VAL A 477 -1.87 9.59 7.32
CA VAL A 477 -2.38 8.29 6.90
C VAL A 477 -3.15 8.44 5.59
N ASP A 478 -3.19 7.37 4.79
CA ASP A 478 -3.83 7.38 3.47
C ASP A 478 -5.34 7.10 3.52
N ASP A 479 -5.84 6.49 4.59
CA ASP A 479 -7.28 6.29 4.82
C ASP A 479 -7.94 7.62 5.26
N PRO A 480 -8.81 8.23 4.44
CA PRO A 480 -9.39 9.54 4.74
C PRO A 480 -10.36 9.52 5.92
N TYR A 481 -11.09 8.43 6.11
CA TYR A 481 -12.02 8.31 7.24
C TYR A 481 -11.26 8.22 8.55
N VAL A 482 -10.21 7.39 8.61
CA VAL A 482 -9.33 7.29 9.77
C VAL A 482 -8.59 8.61 10.00
N MET A 483 -8.17 9.31 8.94
CA MET A 483 -7.57 10.63 9.03
C MET A 483 -8.51 11.64 9.71
N GLY A 484 -9.79 11.65 9.35
CA GLY A 484 -10.82 12.46 10.00
C GLY A 484 -10.98 12.14 11.50
N LYS A 485 -10.99 10.85 11.85
CA LYS A 485 -11.03 10.40 13.26
C LYS A 485 -9.82 10.88 14.05
N ILE A 486 -8.61 10.69 13.51
CA ILE A 486 -7.37 11.13 14.17
C ILE A 486 -7.37 12.65 14.35
N ALA A 487 -7.87 13.40 13.36
CA ALA A 487 -7.94 14.85 13.46
C ALA A 487 -8.87 15.32 14.59
N CYS A 488 -10.05 14.72 14.70
CA CYS A 488 -10.98 15.00 15.78
C CYS A 488 -10.40 14.63 17.15
N ALA A 489 -9.84 13.42 17.29
CA ALA A 489 -9.22 12.97 18.52
C ALA A 489 -8.07 13.87 18.98
N ASN A 490 -7.25 14.36 18.03
CA ASN A 490 -6.16 15.29 18.33
C ASN A 490 -6.68 16.65 18.84
N VAL A 491 -7.75 17.19 18.25
CA VAL A 491 -8.36 18.47 18.70
C VAL A 491 -8.94 18.35 20.11
N LEU A 492 -9.57 17.22 20.41
CA LEU A 492 -10.15 16.95 21.73
C LEU A 492 -9.08 16.68 22.81
N SER A 493 -7.92 16.18 22.41
CA SER A 493 -6.83 15.78 23.32
C SER A 493 -6.39 16.90 24.26
N ASP A 494 -6.27 18.13 23.75
CA ASP A 494 -5.86 19.30 24.54
C ASP A 494 -6.87 19.68 25.62
N VAL A 495 -8.18 19.49 25.38
CA VAL A 495 -9.24 19.73 26.36
C VAL A 495 -9.25 18.62 27.42
N TYR A 496 -9.05 17.37 26.99
CA TYR A 496 -8.90 16.24 27.89
C TYR A 496 -7.65 16.34 28.78
N ALA A 497 -6.57 16.95 28.31
CA ALA A 497 -5.38 17.22 29.14
C ALA A 497 -5.68 18.14 30.34
N MET A 498 -6.73 18.97 30.25
CA MET A 498 -7.21 19.80 31.36
C MET A 498 -8.19 19.07 32.29
N GLY A 499 -8.47 17.79 32.06
CA GLY A 499 -9.47 17.04 32.82
C GLY A 499 -10.92 17.33 32.44
N ALA A 500 -11.18 18.21 31.45
CA ALA A 500 -12.51 18.51 30.97
C ALA A 500 -13.02 17.37 30.08
N VAL A 501 -13.94 16.56 30.60
CA VAL A 501 -14.43 15.33 29.95
C VAL A 501 -15.59 15.61 28.99
N GLU A 502 -16.46 16.55 29.37
CA GLU A 502 -17.61 16.96 28.57
C GLU A 502 -17.21 18.14 27.69
N VAL A 503 -17.43 18.00 26.38
CA VAL A 503 -17.09 19.02 25.37
C VAL A 503 -18.40 19.53 24.78
N ASP A 504 -18.70 20.80 25.00
CA ASP A 504 -19.98 21.38 24.59
C ASP A 504 -20.09 21.53 23.07
N ASN A 505 -18.98 21.91 22.41
CA ASN A 505 -19.01 22.24 21.00
C ASN A 505 -17.67 22.00 20.30
N MET A 506 -17.75 21.55 19.05
CA MET A 506 -16.63 21.54 18.12
C MET A 506 -16.86 22.41 16.88
N LEU A 507 -15.78 23.03 16.40
CA LEU A 507 -15.71 23.63 15.06
C LEU A 507 -14.69 22.86 14.23
N MET A 508 -14.96 22.65 12.95
CA MET A 508 -14.02 21.96 12.05
C MET A 508 -13.23 22.97 11.21
N LEU A 509 -11.91 22.80 11.18
CA LEU A 509 -11.00 23.58 10.35
C LEU A 509 -10.48 22.67 9.24
N LEU A 510 -10.81 23.02 7.99
CA LEU A 510 -10.56 22.16 6.85
C LEU A 510 -9.97 22.98 5.70
N SER A 511 -9.09 22.36 4.93
CA SER A 511 -8.80 22.84 3.59
C SER A 511 -9.08 21.77 2.55
N THR A 512 -9.24 22.18 1.29
CA THR A 512 -9.15 21.30 0.13
C THR A 512 -7.84 21.58 -0.58
N SER A 513 -7.11 20.52 -0.95
CA SER A 513 -5.87 20.69 -1.69
C SER A 513 -6.18 21.14 -3.12
N ASN A 514 -5.53 22.20 -3.59
CA ASN A 514 -5.59 22.62 -4.99
C ASN A 514 -4.88 21.65 -5.96
N LYS A 515 -4.21 20.61 -5.43
CA LYS A 515 -3.59 19.52 -6.18
C LYS A 515 -4.57 18.36 -6.44
N MET A 516 -5.73 18.33 -5.78
CA MET A 516 -6.76 17.34 -6.03
C MET A 516 -7.62 17.73 -7.22
N THR A 517 -8.00 16.75 -8.02
CA THR A 517 -9.12 16.86 -8.95
C THR A 517 -10.45 17.02 -8.20
N GLU A 518 -11.48 17.52 -8.89
CA GLU A 518 -12.82 17.64 -8.28
C GLU A 518 -13.37 16.27 -7.84
N LYS A 519 -13.13 15.22 -8.64
CA LYS A 519 -13.51 13.85 -8.30
C LYS A 519 -12.84 13.34 -7.03
N GLU A 520 -11.52 13.52 -6.90
CA GLU A 520 -10.80 13.16 -5.68
C GLU A 520 -11.34 13.93 -4.48
N ARG A 521 -11.53 15.25 -4.62
CA ARG A 521 -12.09 16.09 -3.56
C ARG A 521 -13.48 15.60 -3.13
N ASP A 522 -14.41 15.42 -4.06
CA ASP A 522 -15.80 15.10 -3.74
C ASP A 522 -15.97 13.67 -3.21
N THR A 523 -14.96 12.82 -3.42
CA THR A 523 -14.90 11.45 -2.88
C THR A 523 -14.27 11.41 -1.49
N ILE A 524 -13.15 12.10 -1.30
CA ILE A 524 -12.28 12.01 -0.12
C ILE A 524 -12.79 12.89 1.02
N MET A 525 -13.26 14.09 0.71
CA MET A 525 -13.68 15.05 1.74
C MET A 525 -14.86 14.53 2.57
N PRO A 526 -15.91 13.90 2.00
CA PRO A 526 -16.98 13.29 2.80
C PRO A 526 -16.51 12.22 3.78
N LEU A 527 -15.50 11.41 3.41
CA LEU A 527 -14.93 10.39 4.29
C LEU A 527 -14.23 11.02 5.50
N ILE A 528 -13.44 12.09 5.28
CA ILE A 528 -12.80 12.86 6.36
C ILE A 528 -13.85 13.46 7.29
N LEU A 529 -14.88 14.11 6.72
CA LEU A 529 -15.99 14.69 7.47
C LEU A 529 -16.71 13.63 8.31
N GLN A 530 -16.98 12.46 7.73
CA GLN A 530 -17.65 11.35 8.40
C GLN A 530 -16.82 10.82 9.57
N GLY A 531 -15.52 10.60 9.35
CA GLY A 531 -14.61 10.17 10.42
C GLY A 531 -14.55 11.18 11.57
N PHE A 532 -14.44 12.47 11.25
CA PHE A 532 -14.40 13.53 12.26
C PHE A 532 -15.71 13.58 13.06
N LYS A 533 -16.86 13.55 12.36
CA LYS A 533 -18.20 13.58 12.94
C LYS A 533 -18.41 12.40 13.90
N GLU A 534 -18.13 11.18 13.47
CA GLU A 534 -18.34 10.00 14.32
C GLU A 534 -17.43 9.99 15.56
N CYS A 535 -16.21 10.51 15.44
CA CYS A 535 -15.33 10.68 16.59
C CYS A 535 -15.87 11.74 17.58
N ALA A 536 -16.49 12.81 17.07
CA ALA A 536 -17.15 13.81 17.91
C ALA A 536 -18.38 13.21 18.62
N GLU A 537 -19.18 12.41 17.92
CA GLU A 537 -20.32 11.69 18.50
C GLU A 537 -19.86 10.69 19.58
N GLU A 538 -18.77 9.95 19.35
CA GLU A 538 -18.14 9.07 20.37
C GLU A 538 -17.66 9.87 21.60
N ALA A 539 -17.16 11.09 21.38
CA ALA A 539 -16.79 12.01 22.45
C ALA A 539 -17.99 12.59 23.21
N GLY A 540 -19.22 12.41 22.72
CA GLY A 540 -20.43 12.99 23.30
C GLY A 540 -20.66 14.45 22.90
N THR A 541 -20.05 14.91 21.82
CA THR A 541 -20.16 16.29 21.32
C THR A 541 -20.58 16.32 19.84
N THR A 542 -20.75 17.52 19.29
CA THR A 542 -21.15 17.71 17.90
C THR A 542 -20.36 18.82 17.22
N VAL A 543 -20.21 18.72 15.91
CA VAL A 543 -19.61 19.76 15.07
C VAL A 543 -20.72 20.71 14.63
N GLN A 544 -20.73 21.95 15.12
CA GLN A 544 -21.80 22.94 14.85
C GLN A 544 -21.37 24.03 13.85
N GLY A 545 -20.16 23.94 13.31
CA GLY A 545 -19.67 24.91 12.35
C GLY A 545 -18.23 24.66 11.97
N GLY A 546 -17.66 25.57 11.19
CA GLY A 546 -16.30 25.43 10.71
C GLY A 546 -16.00 26.32 9.52
N GLN A 547 -14.78 26.20 9.01
CA GLN A 547 -14.36 26.88 7.80
C GLN A 547 -13.63 25.88 6.89
N THR A 548 -13.99 25.90 5.61
CA THR A 548 -13.29 25.15 4.56
C THR A 548 -12.71 26.13 3.55
N VAL A 549 -11.42 26.00 3.22
CA VAL A 549 -10.72 26.88 2.27
C VAL A 549 -9.89 26.09 1.26
N ILE A 550 -9.55 26.68 0.12
CA ILE A 550 -8.58 26.08 -0.81
C ILE A 550 -7.17 26.38 -0.31
N ASN A 551 -6.29 25.37 -0.29
CA ASN A 551 -4.89 25.50 0.12
C ASN A 551 -4.01 24.53 -0.69
N PRO A 552 -2.69 24.76 -0.89
CA PRO A 552 -1.85 23.78 -1.57
C PRO A 552 -1.79 22.42 -0.87
N TRP A 553 -1.80 22.43 0.47
CA TRP A 553 -1.83 21.22 1.29
C TRP A 553 -3.19 21.04 1.96
N LEU A 554 -3.60 19.78 2.08
CA LEU A 554 -4.78 19.40 2.85
C LEU A 554 -4.50 19.61 4.34
N ILE A 555 -5.35 20.38 5.02
CA ILE A 555 -5.31 20.67 6.44
C ILE A 555 -6.58 20.09 7.05
N VAL A 556 -6.43 19.33 8.13
CA VAL A 556 -7.55 18.80 8.90
C VAL A 556 -7.33 19.14 10.37
N GLY A 557 -8.34 19.70 11.01
CA GLY A 557 -8.27 20.13 12.40
C GLY A 557 -9.58 20.71 12.88
N GLY A 558 -9.52 21.47 13.96
CA GLY A 558 -10.71 21.99 14.60
C GLY A 558 -10.44 22.76 15.89
N VAL A 559 -11.53 23.14 16.52
CA VAL A 559 -11.59 23.78 17.83
C VAL A 559 -12.49 22.94 18.72
N ALA A 560 -12.06 22.63 19.94
CA ALA A 560 -12.90 22.03 20.98
C ALA A 560 -13.11 23.05 22.09
N THR A 561 -14.35 23.16 22.57
CA THR A 561 -14.74 24.13 23.60
C THR A 561 -15.63 23.46 24.64
N ALA A 562 -15.31 23.69 25.90
CA ALA A 562 -16.09 23.25 27.06
C ALA A 562 -16.27 24.43 28.04
N VAL A 563 -17.42 24.48 28.70
CA VAL A 563 -17.74 25.39 29.78
C VAL A 563 -17.79 24.58 31.05
N CYS A 564 -16.76 24.74 31.87
CA CYS A 564 -16.52 23.92 33.04
C CYS A 564 -16.70 24.74 34.32
N THR A 565 -17.14 24.06 35.38
CA THR A 565 -16.95 24.50 36.75
C THR A 565 -15.51 24.21 37.20
N GLN A 566 -15.08 24.81 38.31
CA GLN A 566 -13.71 24.62 38.83
C GLN A 566 -13.37 23.14 39.11
N ASN A 567 -14.35 22.33 39.54
CA ASN A 567 -14.12 20.92 39.91
C ASN A 567 -14.01 20.01 38.69
N GLU A 568 -14.37 20.49 37.50
CA GLU A 568 -14.26 19.74 36.25
C GLU A 568 -12.91 19.97 35.55
N ILE A 569 -12.06 20.83 36.13
CA ILE A 569 -10.76 21.22 35.58
C ILE A 569 -9.63 20.79 36.51
N ILE A 570 -8.59 20.20 35.93
CA ILE A 570 -7.31 19.91 36.57
C ILE A 570 -6.31 20.95 36.07
N ILE A 571 -5.95 21.90 36.94
CA ILE A 571 -4.98 22.94 36.59
C ILE A 571 -3.57 22.32 36.56
N PRO A 572 -2.82 22.42 35.45
CA PRO A 572 -1.61 21.64 35.20
C PRO A 572 -0.34 22.19 35.88
N GLU A 573 -0.42 22.54 37.16
CA GLU A 573 0.64 23.26 37.87
C GLU A 573 0.96 22.74 39.29
N ASN A 574 0.34 21.64 39.73
CA ASN A 574 0.39 21.19 41.13
C ASN A 574 1.26 19.94 41.37
N ALA A 575 2.16 19.57 40.45
CA ALA A 575 3.05 18.42 40.66
C ALA A 575 3.94 18.60 41.91
N ILE A 576 4.08 17.53 42.69
CA ILE A 576 4.89 17.50 43.92
C ILE A 576 5.98 16.43 43.87
N VAL A 577 7.00 16.59 44.71
CA VAL A 577 8.08 15.60 44.84
C VAL A 577 7.50 14.26 45.31
N GLY A 578 7.84 13.17 44.61
CA GLY A 578 7.39 11.82 44.93
C GLY A 578 6.30 11.31 44.00
N ASP A 579 5.58 12.21 43.30
CA ASP A 579 4.65 11.86 42.23
C ASP A 579 5.32 11.02 41.15
N VAL A 580 4.49 10.35 40.36
CA VAL A 580 4.93 9.55 39.23
C VAL A 580 4.30 10.03 37.93
N LEU A 581 5.00 9.77 36.83
CA LEU A 581 4.57 10.13 35.48
C LEU A 581 3.93 8.92 34.83
N VAL A 582 2.69 9.05 34.38
CA VAL A 582 1.94 8.00 33.67
C VAL A 582 1.68 8.45 32.24
N LEU A 583 1.98 7.59 31.27
CA LEU A 583 1.71 7.80 29.86
C LEU A 583 0.61 6.83 29.38
N THR A 584 -0.42 7.34 28.71
CA THR A 584 -1.62 6.54 28.37
C THR A 584 -1.61 5.93 26.96
N LYS A 585 -0.70 6.36 26.07
CA LYS A 585 -0.52 5.76 24.73
C LYS A 585 0.96 5.52 24.43
N PRO A 586 1.29 4.50 23.61
CA PRO A 586 2.67 4.26 23.21
C PRO A 586 3.17 5.37 22.25
N LEU A 587 4.48 5.54 22.22
CA LEU A 587 5.19 6.48 21.35
C LEU A 587 5.56 5.84 20.01
N GLY A 588 6.00 6.66 19.05
CA GLY A 588 6.55 6.22 17.77
C GLY A 588 5.57 6.28 16.61
N THR A 589 4.47 7.04 16.74
CA THR A 589 3.47 7.16 15.68
C THR A 589 4.07 7.77 14.41
N GLN A 590 4.92 8.79 14.53
CA GLN A 590 5.64 9.39 13.40
C GLN A 590 6.55 8.39 12.68
N VAL A 591 7.22 7.49 13.44
CA VAL A 591 8.10 6.47 12.85
C VAL A 591 7.27 5.46 12.07
N ALA A 592 6.16 5.00 12.64
CA ALA A 592 5.27 4.03 12.00
C ALA A 592 4.68 4.55 10.68
N VAL A 593 4.14 5.77 10.66
CA VAL A 593 3.57 6.36 9.44
C VAL A 593 4.64 6.67 8.40
N SER A 594 5.83 7.10 8.83
CA SER A 594 6.94 7.35 7.91
C SER A 594 7.45 6.04 7.29
N ALA A 595 7.62 4.98 8.09
CA ALA A 595 8.06 3.68 7.62
C ALA A 595 7.05 3.09 6.61
N HIS A 596 5.75 3.24 6.85
CA HIS A 596 4.70 2.80 5.92
C HIS A 596 4.79 3.52 4.58
N GLN A 597 4.92 4.85 4.59
CA GLN A 597 5.11 5.63 3.37
C GLN A 597 6.39 5.27 2.62
N TRP A 598 7.41 4.76 3.32
CA TRP A 598 8.67 4.38 2.67
C TRP A 598 8.57 3.06 1.92
N LEU A 599 7.57 2.21 2.17
CA LEU A 599 7.34 0.98 1.38
C LEU A 599 7.22 1.27 -0.12
N GLU A 600 6.65 2.42 -0.48
CA GLU A 600 6.48 2.87 -1.86
C GLU A 600 7.66 3.73 -2.37
N ASN A 601 8.70 3.91 -1.56
CA ASN A 601 9.89 4.65 -1.92
C ASN A 601 11.13 3.74 -1.80
N PRO A 602 11.59 3.13 -2.91
CA PRO A 602 12.67 2.14 -2.88
C PRO A 602 13.93 2.65 -2.16
N ASP A 603 14.32 3.90 -2.36
CA ASP A 603 15.51 4.49 -1.75
C ASP A 603 15.40 4.59 -0.22
N ARG A 604 14.21 4.91 0.29
CA ARG A 604 13.97 4.99 1.74
C ARG A 604 13.72 3.61 2.34
N TRP A 605 12.98 2.73 1.65
CA TRP A 605 12.76 1.34 2.08
C TRP A 605 14.09 0.59 2.24
N ASN A 606 15.01 0.76 1.29
CA ASN A 606 16.33 0.15 1.31
C ASN A 606 17.14 0.46 2.58
N ARG A 607 16.85 1.56 3.29
CA ARG A 607 17.53 1.94 4.54
C ARG A 607 17.10 1.10 5.74
N ILE A 608 15.90 0.54 5.72
CA ILE A 608 15.30 -0.14 6.86
C ILE A 608 14.92 -1.60 6.57
N LYS A 609 14.86 -2.01 5.29
CA LYS A 609 14.49 -3.38 4.89
C LYS A 609 15.37 -4.49 5.49
N SER A 610 16.59 -4.17 5.93
CA SER A 610 17.49 -5.13 6.58
C SER A 610 17.17 -5.37 8.06
N VAL A 611 16.39 -4.48 8.68
CA VAL A 611 16.07 -4.53 10.12
C VAL A 611 14.59 -4.77 10.42
N ILE A 612 13.72 -4.66 9.41
CA ILE A 612 12.28 -4.83 9.58
C ILE A 612 11.61 -5.39 8.30
N SER A 613 10.61 -6.24 8.47
CA SER A 613 9.80 -6.78 7.36
C SER A 613 8.69 -5.79 6.94
N GLU A 614 8.13 -5.96 5.75
CA GLU A 614 6.97 -5.17 5.31
C GLU A 614 5.74 -5.41 6.18
N ASP A 615 5.53 -6.64 6.63
CA ASP A 615 4.42 -7.03 7.50
C ASP A 615 4.50 -6.32 8.86
N ASP A 616 5.69 -6.29 9.48
CA ASP A 616 5.92 -5.54 10.72
C ASP A 616 5.59 -4.04 10.55
N VAL A 617 5.95 -3.45 9.41
CA VAL A 617 5.64 -2.03 9.11
C VAL A 617 4.14 -1.82 8.97
N ARG A 618 3.43 -2.70 8.26
CA ARG A 618 1.97 -2.61 8.11
C ARG A 618 1.25 -2.79 9.45
N LYS A 619 1.69 -3.73 10.30
CA LYS A 619 1.19 -3.90 11.67
C LYS A 619 1.43 -2.66 12.52
N ALA A 620 2.65 -2.11 12.50
CA ALA A 620 2.98 -0.90 13.25
C ALA A 620 2.16 0.32 12.78
N TYR A 621 1.91 0.44 11.48
CA TYR A 621 1.05 1.48 10.91
C TYR A 621 -0.40 1.35 11.39
N GLN A 622 -0.95 0.13 11.40
CA GLN A 622 -2.29 -0.13 11.93
C GLN A 622 -2.39 0.16 13.44
N ARG A 623 -1.37 -0.24 14.23
CA ARG A 623 -1.26 0.10 15.67
C ARG A 623 -1.23 1.62 15.86
N ALA A 624 -0.43 2.33 15.08
CA ALA A 624 -0.36 3.78 15.13
C ALA A 624 -1.71 4.42 14.79
N MET A 625 -2.36 4.03 13.69
CA MET A 625 -3.69 4.52 13.33
C MET A 625 -4.72 4.30 14.44
N ASN A 626 -4.75 3.09 15.02
CA ASN A 626 -5.67 2.77 16.09
C ASN A 626 -5.39 3.59 17.37
N SER A 627 -4.12 3.74 17.74
CA SER A 627 -3.70 4.55 18.89
C SER A 627 -4.05 6.04 18.71
N MET A 628 -3.76 6.60 17.53
CA MET A 628 -4.02 7.99 17.21
C MET A 628 -5.51 8.32 17.11
N ALA A 629 -6.35 7.37 16.66
CA ALA A 629 -7.80 7.56 16.58
C ALA A 629 -8.52 7.42 17.93
N ARG A 630 -7.85 6.89 18.97
CA ARG A 630 -8.43 6.70 20.30
C ARG A 630 -8.56 8.03 21.04
N LEU A 631 -9.72 8.30 21.64
CA LEU A 631 -9.92 9.48 22.49
C LEU A 631 -9.14 9.36 23.81
N ASN A 632 -8.70 10.49 24.36
CA ASN A 632 -8.12 10.56 25.71
C ASN A 632 -9.20 10.72 26.82
N LYS A 633 -10.49 10.55 26.47
CA LYS A 633 -11.66 10.83 27.33
C LYS A 633 -11.67 10.04 28.65
N ILE A 634 -11.46 8.72 28.59
CA ILE A 634 -11.44 7.88 29.80
C ILE A 634 -10.23 8.23 30.67
N GLY A 635 -9.06 8.43 30.04
CA GLY A 635 -7.86 8.92 30.72
C GLY A 635 -8.14 10.20 31.52
N ALA A 636 -8.80 11.18 30.91
CA ALA A 636 -9.18 12.44 31.55
C ALA A 636 -10.20 12.26 32.70
N SER A 637 -11.23 11.44 32.49
CA SER A 637 -12.22 11.14 33.54
C SER A 637 -11.58 10.51 34.77
N LEU A 638 -10.65 9.57 34.57
CA LEU A 638 -9.96 8.91 35.67
C LEU A 638 -8.96 9.83 36.38
N MET A 639 -8.50 10.91 35.75
CA MET A 639 -7.60 11.86 36.42
C MET A 639 -8.25 12.47 37.66
N HIS A 640 -9.55 12.79 37.59
CA HIS A 640 -10.32 13.29 38.72
C HIS A 640 -10.45 12.24 39.83
N LYS A 641 -10.80 10.99 39.47
CA LYS A 641 -10.96 9.88 40.41
C LYS A 641 -9.67 9.59 41.20
N TYR A 642 -8.52 9.69 40.54
CA TYR A 642 -7.22 9.35 41.10
C TYR A 642 -6.38 10.56 41.52
N ASN A 643 -7.00 11.74 41.58
CA ASN A 643 -6.42 12.98 42.08
C ASN A 643 -5.11 13.36 41.37
N ALA A 644 -5.14 13.42 40.04
CA ALA A 644 -3.99 13.89 39.26
C ALA A 644 -3.64 15.34 39.61
N HIS A 645 -2.34 15.61 39.70
CA HIS A 645 -1.81 16.91 40.10
C HIS A 645 -1.50 17.82 38.91
N ALA A 646 -1.16 17.23 37.77
CA ALA A 646 -0.93 17.95 36.53
C ALA A 646 -1.05 16.98 35.35
N CYS A 647 -1.32 17.51 34.16
CA CYS A 647 -1.38 16.72 32.94
C CYS A 647 -1.02 17.59 31.73
N THR A 648 -0.50 16.96 30.70
CA THR A 648 -0.37 17.48 29.34
C THR A 648 -0.61 16.32 28.37
N ASP A 649 -0.89 16.57 27.10
CA ASP A 649 -0.84 15.52 26.09
C ASP A 649 0.52 15.46 25.40
N VAL A 650 0.81 14.37 24.68
CA VAL A 650 2.06 14.22 23.93
C VAL A 650 1.77 14.31 22.44
N THR A 651 2.12 15.43 21.81
CA THR A 651 1.91 15.65 20.37
C THR A 651 3.22 16.06 19.66
N GLY A 652 3.19 17.14 18.87
CA GLY A 652 4.20 17.43 17.87
C GLY A 652 5.59 17.81 18.39
N PHE A 653 5.77 18.07 19.68
CA PHE A 653 7.09 18.33 20.28
C PHE A 653 7.75 17.08 20.87
N GLY A 654 7.08 15.93 20.81
CA GLY A 654 7.54 14.69 21.41
C GLY A 654 7.47 14.68 22.94
N LEU A 655 7.64 13.49 23.52
CA LEU A 655 7.51 13.27 24.96
C LEU A 655 8.34 14.26 25.80
N LEU A 656 9.61 14.44 25.45
CA LEU A 656 10.51 15.30 26.21
C LEU A 656 10.09 16.77 26.09
N GLY A 657 9.69 17.22 24.90
CA GLY A 657 9.26 18.59 24.67
C GLY A 657 8.02 18.96 25.48
N HIS A 658 7.02 18.07 25.50
CA HIS A 658 5.78 18.24 26.30
C HIS A 658 6.06 18.11 27.80
N ALA A 659 6.86 17.14 28.24
CA ALA A 659 7.26 17.00 29.64
C ALA A 659 8.01 18.24 30.16
N GLN A 660 8.91 18.81 29.34
CA GLN A 660 9.62 20.05 29.68
C GLN A 660 8.66 21.24 29.76
N ASN A 661 7.63 21.29 28.91
CA ASN A 661 6.62 22.34 28.96
C ASN A 661 5.79 22.25 30.24
N LEU A 662 5.33 21.06 30.58
CA LEU A 662 4.58 20.83 31.81
C LEU A 662 5.44 21.15 33.04
N ALA A 663 6.67 20.64 33.11
CA ALA A 663 7.59 20.89 34.23
C ALA A 663 7.84 22.39 34.47
N LYS A 664 7.99 23.19 33.40
CA LYS A 664 8.25 24.63 33.49
C LYS A 664 7.12 25.41 34.18
N HIS A 665 5.88 24.94 34.08
CA HIS A 665 4.69 25.60 34.62
C HIS A 665 4.32 25.13 36.03
N GLN A 666 5.09 24.22 36.65
CA GLN A 666 4.79 23.77 38.01
C GLN A 666 5.07 24.89 39.03
N LYS A 667 4.20 25.01 40.03
CA LYS A 667 4.39 25.95 41.16
C LYS A 667 5.53 25.51 42.07
N HIS A 668 5.66 24.22 42.30
CA HIS A 668 6.71 23.65 43.14
C HIS A 668 8.04 23.54 42.38
N ASP A 669 9.14 23.52 43.13
CA ASP A 669 10.49 23.30 42.60
C ASP A 669 10.72 21.81 42.36
N VAL A 670 10.07 21.31 41.30
CA VAL A 670 10.11 19.91 40.88
C VAL A 670 10.78 19.72 39.54
N SER A 671 11.20 18.51 39.21
CA SER A 671 11.67 18.14 37.88
C SER A 671 11.25 16.73 37.54
N PHE A 672 11.00 16.49 36.26
CA PHE A 672 10.47 15.23 35.76
C PHE A 672 11.60 14.36 35.22
N VAL A 673 11.70 13.12 35.72
CA VAL A 673 12.71 12.15 35.29
C VAL A 673 12.05 10.93 34.69
N ILE A 674 12.20 10.79 33.38
CA ILE A 674 11.61 9.71 32.58
C ILE A 674 12.61 8.56 32.49
N HIS A 675 12.18 7.39 32.91
CA HIS A 675 12.97 6.17 33.02
C HIS A 675 12.62 5.16 31.92
N ASN A 676 11.35 5.10 31.51
CA ASN A 676 10.83 4.09 30.60
C ASN A 676 10.14 4.74 29.40
N LEU A 677 10.21 4.12 28.23
CA LEU A 677 9.55 4.57 27.02
C LEU A 677 8.69 3.43 26.44
N PRO A 678 7.34 3.48 26.58
CA PRO A 678 6.46 2.59 25.84
C PRO A 678 6.44 3.01 24.38
N ILE A 679 6.91 2.14 23.50
CA ILE A 679 7.09 2.41 22.07
C ILE A 679 6.37 1.33 21.27
N ILE A 680 5.65 1.73 20.22
CA ILE A 680 5.03 0.77 19.29
C ILE A 680 6.10 -0.21 18.80
N ALA A 681 5.77 -1.50 18.84
CA ALA A 681 6.72 -2.56 18.61
C ALA A 681 7.53 -2.34 17.32
N LYS A 682 8.84 -2.59 17.37
CA LYS A 682 9.84 -2.40 16.29
C LYS A 682 10.16 -0.95 15.94
N MET A 683 9.40 0.06 16.37
CA MET A 683 9.69 1.46 16.00
C MET A 683 10.99 1.99 16.61
N ALA A 684 11.38 1.49 17.79
CA ALA A 684 12.70 1.77 18.36
C ALA A 684 13.84 1.26 17.45
N THR A 685 13.65 0.11 16.81
CA THR A 685 14.62 -0.48 15.87
C THR A 685 14.74 0.35 14.60
N ILE A 686 13.61 0.76 14.00
CA ILE A 686 13.61 1.66 12.84
C ILE A 686 14.30 2.98 13.18
N SER A 687 13.94 3.59 14.32
CA SER A 687 14.54 4.86 14.72
C SER A 687 16.05 4.75 14.87
N LYS A 688 16.57 3.65 15.44
CA LYS A 688 18.03 3.42 15.55
C LYS A 688 18.68 3.26 14.18
N ALA A 689 18.07 2.49 13.28
CA ALA A 689 18.59 2.28 11.92
C ALA A 689 18.68 3.60 11.13
N CYS A 690 17.79 4.56 11.41
CA CYS A 690 17.81 5.89 10.81
C CYS A 690 18.65 6.92 11.59
N GLY A 691 19.39 6.51 12.62
CA GLY A 691 20.18 7.41 13.47
C GLY A 691 19.32 8.48 14.14
N ASN A 692 19.74 9.74 14.05
CA ASN A 692 19.04 10.87 14.68
C ASN A 692 17.90 11.46 13.83
N ALA A 693 17.42 10.76 12.79
CA ALA A 693 16.40 11.29 11.89
C ALA A 693 15.08 11.59 12.60
N PHE A 694 14.65 10.71 13.51
CA PHE A 694 13.40 10.84 14.26
C PHE A 694 13.60 11.33 15.70
N GLY A 695 14.68 10.91 16.37
CA GLY A 695 14.92 11.26 17.77
C GLY A 695 13.95 10.59 18.76
N LEU A 696 13.40 9.42 18.41
CA LEU A 696 12.39 8.73 19.22
C LEU A 696 12.91 8.36 20.62
N LEU A 697 14.15 7.85 20.70
CA LEU A 697 14.76 7.46 21.98
C LEU A 697 15.19 8.66 22.83
N GLN A 698 15.39 9.81 22.19
CA GLN A 698 15.66 11.09 22.84
C GLN A 698 14.37 11.79 23.29
N GLY A 699 13.20 11.22 22.98
CA GLY A 699 11.89 11.80 23.28
C GLY A 699 11.54 13.04 22.47
N THR A 700 12.24 13.30 21.36
CA THR A 700 12.03 14.47 20.49
C THR A 700 11.29 14.13 19.19
N SER A 701 10.98 12.85 18.96
CA SER A 701 10.13 12.46 17.83
C SER A 701 8.74 13.05 18.02
N ALA A 702 8.22 13.66 16.96
CA ALA A 702 6.84 14.13 16.94
C ALA A 702 5.88 12.94 17.17
N GLU A 703 4.80 13.21 17.89
CA GLU A 703 3.63 12.33 17.98
C GLU A 703 2.42 13.08 17.42
N THR A 704 1.44 12.36 16.90
CA THR A 704 0.13 12.95 16.56
C THR A 704 -0.94 12.25 17.37
N SER A 705 -1.87 13.01 17.97
CA SER A 705 -2.92 12.46 18.84
C SER A 705 -2.41 11.42 19.86
N GLY A 706 -1.30 11.76 20.53
CA GLY A 706 -0.68 10.88 21.51
C GLY A 706 -1.47 10.79 22.81
N GLY A 707 -0.86 10.15 23.81
CA GLY A 707 -1.51 9.93 25.10
C GLY A 707 -1.37 11.13 26.02
N LEU A 708 -2.10 11.07 27.13
CA LEU A 708 -1.90 11.96 28.26
C LEU A 708 -0.63 11.55 29.00
N LEU A 709 0.18 12.55 29.37
CA LEU A 709 1.25 12.48 30.34
C LEU A 709 0.74 13.04 31.66
N VAL A 710 0.26 12.14 32.52
CA VAL A 710 -0.40 12.47 33.79
C VAL A 710 0.58 12.39 34.94
N VAL A 711 0.58 13.40 35.80
CA VAL A 711 1.30 13.43 37.08
C VAL A 711 0.36 13.00 38.19
N LEU A 712 0.64 11.87 38.82
CA LEU A 712 -0.23 11.24 39.82
C LEU A 712 0.52 10.99 41.14
N PRO A 713 -0.20 11.01 42.28
CA PRO A 713 0.30 10.43 43.52
C PRO A 713 0.73 8.98 43.29
N ARG A 714 1.87 8.60 43.87
CA ARG A 714 2.51 7.29 43.62
C ARG A 714 1.59 6.12 43.95
N GLU A 715 0.85 6.23 45.04
CA GLU A 715 -0.10 5.25 45.54
C GLU A 715 -1.32 5.06 44.63
N GLN A 716 -1.68 6.06 43.81
CA GLN A 716 -2.83 6.02 42.92
C GLN A 716 -2.48 5.53 41.51
N ALA A 717 -1.25 5.72 41.06
CA ALA A 717 -0.85 5.50 39.67
C ALA A 717 -1.08 4.06 39.17
N ALA A 718 -0.83 3.05 40.00
CA ALA A 718 -1.05 1.65 39.62
C ALA A 718 -2.55 1.34 39.43
N ALA A 719 -3.41 1.90 40.29
CA ALA A 719 -4.85 1.75 40.19
C ALA A 719 -5.39 2.48 38.96
N TYR A 720 -4.92 3.69 38.68
CA TYR A 720 -5.23 4.44 37.45
C TYR A 720 -4.89 3.64 36.19
N CYS A 721 -3.70 3.05 36.11
CA CYS A 721 -3.30 2.24 34.95
C CYS A 721 -4.17 0.99 34.77
N LYS A 722 -4.53 0.33 35.87
CA LYS A 722 -5.40 -0.87 35.86
C LYS A 722 -6.81 -0.52 35.41
N ASP A 723 -7.36 0.60 35.86
CA ASP A 723 -8.70 1.06 35.50
C ASP A 723 -8.78 1.48 34.03
N ILE A 724 -7.76 2.16 33.49
CA ILE A 724 -7.67 2.42 32.04
C ILE A 724 -7.71 1.10 31.27
N GLN A 725 -6.88 0.13 31.65
CA GLN A 725 -6.83 -1.16 30.96
C GLN A 725 -8.16 -1.91 31.05
N ALA A 726 -8.85 -1.85 32.18
CA ALA A 726 -10.14 -2.49 32.36
C ALA A 726 -11.26 -1.85 31.52
N GLN A 727 -11.25 -0.53 31.34
CA GLN A 727 -12.30 0.20 30.62
C GLN A 727 -12.03 0.31 29.11
N GLU A 728 -10.78 0.55 28.71
CA GLU A 728 -10.41 0.75 27.31
C GLU A 728 -9.86 -0.51 26.64
N GLY A 729 -9.42 -1.51 27.42
CA GLY A 729 -8.69 -2.67 26.91
C GLY A 729 -7.22 -2.40 26.58
N TYR A 730 -6.74 -1.16 26.78
CA TYR A 730 -5.35 -0.75 26.49
C TYR A 730 -4.59 -0.39 27.76
N GLN A 731 -3.32 -0.77 27.83
CA GLN A 731 -2.48 -0.46 28.99
C GLN A 731 -2.02 1.00 29.01
N ALA A 732 -1.86 1.57 30.21
CA ALA A 732 -1.08 2.78 30.48
C ALA A 732 0.21 2.42 31.26
N TRP A 733 1.23 3.27 31.19
CA TRP A 733 2.55 2.97 31.74
C TRP A 733 3.03 4.04 32.72
N ILE A 734 3.52 3.61 33.89
CA ILE A 734 4.33 4.47 34.75
C ILE A 734 5.72 4.57 34.12
N ILE A 735 6.06 5.76 33.63
CA ILE A 735 7.28 6.00 32.84
C ILE A 735 8.37 6.74 33.61
N GLY A 736 8.06 7.34 34.75
CA GLY A 736 9.02 8.17 35.47
C GLY A 736 8.53 8.69 36.81
N VAL A 737 9.30 9.60 37.40
CA VAL A 737 9.05 10.17 38.72
C VAL A 737 9.24 11.68 38.69
N VAL A 738 8.62 12.35 39.67
CA VAL A 738 8.82 13.75 39.97
C VAL A 738 9.78 13.88 41.15
N GLU A 739 10.89 14.57 40.93
CA GLU A 739 11.94 14.81 41.93
C GLU A 739 12.01 16.30 42.28
N LYS A 740 12.73 16.64 43.35
CA LYS A 740 13.06 18.04 43.64
C LYS A 740 13.99 18.57 42.54
N GLY A 741 13.69 19.73 41.95
CA GLY A 741 14.51 20.29 40.88
C GLY A 741 14.05 21.64 40.33
N GLY A 742 14.74 22.13 39.30
CA GLY A 742 14.55 23.49 38.76
C GLY A 742 13.48 23.62 37.67
N ARG A 743 12.33 22.92 37.77
CA ARG A 743 11.23 22.95 36.78
C ARG A 743 11.65 22.51 35.38
N THR A 744 12.39 21.41 35.31
CA THR A 744 12.91 20.82 34.07
C THR A 744 12.41 19.39 33.89
N ALA A 745 12.52 18.85 32.67
CA ALA A 745 12.30 17.44 32.41
C ALA A 745 13.49 16.84 31.66
N LYS A 746 13.83 15.59 31.99
CA LYS A 746 14.88 14.80 31.33
C LYS A 746 14.46 13.35 31.15
N ILE A 747 14.97 12.72 30.10
CA ILE A 747 15.00 11.27 29.95
C ILE A 747 16.39 10.81 30.40
N ILE A 748 16.48 9.72 31.16
CA ILE A 748 17.77 9.16 31.58
C ILE A 748 18.60 8.70 30.37
N ASP A 749 19.92 8.63 30.49
CA ASP A 749 20.82 8.32 29.35
C ASP A 749 20.52 6.98 28.66
N LYS A 750 20.03 6.00 29.42
CA LYS A 750 19.67 4.66 28.93
C LYS A 750 18.24 4.32 29.38
N PRO A 751 17.21 4.90 28.74
CA PRO A 751 15.84 4.63 29.13
C PRO A 751 15.49 3.18 28.78
N ARG A 752 14.69 2.54 29.64
CA ARG A 752 14.16 1.20 29.36
C ARG A 752 13.09 1.30 28.29
N ILE A 753 13.29 0.61 27.17
CA ILE A 753 12.27 0.51 26.13
C ILE A 753 11.27 -0.58 26.51
N ILE A 754 9.99 -0.23 26.48
CA ILE A 754 8.88 -1.15 26.62
C ILE A 754 8.26 -1.27 25.23
N GLU A 755 8.50 -2.38 24.54
CA GLU A 755 7.87 -2.65 23.23
C GLU A 755 6.37 -2.91 23.43
N VAL A 756 5.53 -2.33 22.57
CA VAL A 756 4.07 -2.41 22.67
C VAL A 756 3.46 -2.87 21.33
N PRO A 757 2.91 -4.10 21.25
CA PRO A 757 2.99 -5.18 22.23
C PRO A 757 4.42 -5.64 22.55
N ALA A 758 4.58 -6.31 23.68
CA ALA A 758 5.83 -6.98 24.04
C ALA A 758 6.09 -8.24 23.20
N LYS A 759 5.02 -8.89 22.69
CA LYS A 759 5.05 -10.06 21.82
C LYS A 759 3.91 -9.98 20.81
N ASP A 760 4.19 -10.29 19.55
CA ASP A 760 3.14 -10.42 18.55
C ASP A 760 2.39 -11.75 18.75
N THR A 761 1.07 -11.69 18.89
CA THR A 761 0.18 -12.85 18.85
C THR A 761 -0.46 -12.93 17.47
N GLU A 762 -0.46 -14.11 16.85
CA GLU A 762 -1.04 -14.30 15.53
C GLU A 762 -2.55 -14.00 15.54
N GLY A 763 -3.01 -13.14 14.63
CA GLY A 763 -4.40 -12.69 14.55
C GLY A 763 -4.77 -11.51 15.47
N GLU A 764 -3.88 -11.06 16.35
CA GLU A 764 -4.12 -9.89 17.22
C GLU A 764 -3.30 -8.68 16.78
N LEU A 765 -3.89 -7.49 16.90
CA LEU A 765 -3.19 -6.25 16.61
C LEU A 765 -2.30 -5.78 17.77
N TRP A 766 -2.67 -6.00 19.04
CA TRP A 766 -2.09 -5.33 20.21
C TRP A 766 -1.53 -6.24 21.28
#